data_AF-A0A7J5BLL0-F1
#
_entry.id   AF-A0A7J5BLL0-F1
#
_cell.length_a   1.000
_cell.length_b   1.000
_cell.length_c   1.000
_cell.angle_alpha   90.00
_cell.angle_beta   90.00
_cell.angle_gamma   90.00
#
_symmetry.space_group_name_H-M   'P 1'
#
loop_
_entity.id
_entity.type
_entity.pdbx_description
1 polymer ?
#
loop_
_entity_poly.entity_id
_entity_poly.type
_entity_poly.pdbx_seq_one_letter_code
_entity_poly.pdbx_strand_id
1 'polypeptide(L)'
;MSKTTGTETNTKWETVQKTVFPIDVDPLVEPLYVAWGEALSGSGTQTQDAERLSGLRRATDSGSVAVGAKVKDGNPQLADRARYSALLPVGQRVSFATFFNAFPAAYWVQWTDVPAVQLKIVVSGDIRIDVYRSTSRGTFNRIGGALSAQGETTFELPLKNFGDGGWLWYELVANEPDSKLIEAEWQVDSSCRRLDHPGTFAASITTYNRPDDCVTQMQRFASETSLHDRLTRLTIVDQGTDLVQEASGYDAAQKALGDQFALIRQGNLGGSGGFARGMYEGERSKADYVILLDDDILIEPAAVLRAVAFADYCRKPTLVGGHMLNLYEKSKVQNFGEYVKEYPFRYGPVNEDLVDFDFAQNDLRTTPGLHRRIDVGYNGWWMCLIPTDVIREIGLSLPVFIKWDDVEYGVRADRQGFSTVTLPGVGVWHMPFVEKDDRLDWQAYFHQRNRWVAAMVYSRYKHGGSLPAESFATDVKHLLAQQYSAVALRILALQDLLKGPQHLHETIGHRAADARKLRQKYSDGQLIKHVSDYPEVSQDRPARRGRTAGDPKNRMEWLSMAGSAMLKNLVKGKPSTSHPESRISAADAKWWRIAASDSSLVSASDGNGASVYRRDPETFRRLFALSVKLHRELVGRWDELSEQYAREHHAFTSVQAWEETFERNAVTDPGHKQK
;
A
#
# COMPACT_ATOMS: atom_id res chain seq x y z
N MET A 1 40.88 15.00 -22.69
CA MET A 1 40.27 14.42 -23.89
C MET A 1 39.90 15.55 -24.84
N SER A 2 40.09 15.33 -26.13
CA SER A 2 40.00 16.30 -27.23
C SER A 2 38.65 17.02 -27.32
N LYS A 3 38.67 18.31 -27.68
CA LYS A 3 37.49 19.08 -28.10
C LYS A 3 36.99 18.51 -29.44
N THR A 4 36.00 17.64 -29.39
CA THR A 4 35.18 17.29 -30.55
C THR A 4 34.13 18.38 -30.73
N THR A 5 34.20 19.09 -31.86
CA THR A 5 33.12 19.93 -32.39
C THR A 5 31.93 19.04 -32.75
N GLY A 6 31.05 18.82 -31.78
CA GLY A 6 29.75 18.21 -31.98
C GLY A 6 28.74 19.30 -32.33
N THR A 7 27.94 19.04 -33.36
CA THR A 7 26.66 19.71 -33.63
C THR A 7 25.91 19.98 -32.32
N GLU A 8 25.64 21.25 -32.02
CA GLU A 8 24.75 21.66 -30.93
C GLU A 8 23.36 21.09 -31.20
N THR A 9 23.09 19.88 -30.72
CA THR A 9 21.72 19.46 -30.46
C THR A 9 21.22 20.37 -29.35
N ASN A 10 20.32 21.29 -29.69
CA ASN A 10 19.69 22.20 -28.75
C ASN A 10 18.72 21.41 -27.85
N THR A 11 19.28 20.60 -26.95
CA THR A 11 18.54 19.75 -26.02
C THR A 11 17.72 20.64 -25.10
N LYS A 12 16.40 20.50 -25.17
CA LYS A 12 15.48 21.25 -24.31
C LYS A 12 15.20 20.44 -23.06
N TRP A 13 15.83 20.85 -21.95
CA TRP A 13 15.68 20.20 -20.65
C TRP A 13 14.35 20.58 -19.99
N GLU A 14 13.65 19.57 -19.46
CA GLU A 14 12.44 19.72 -18.64
C GLU A 14 12.64 19.08 -17.26
N THR A 15 12.23 19.80 -16.22
CA THR A 15 12.29 19.33 -14.83
C THR A 15 11.27 18.23 -14.58
N VAL A 16 11.76 17.08 -14.08
CA VAL A 16 10.93 15.92 -13.71
C VAL A 16 10.91 15.66 -12.21
N GLN A 17 11.91 16.17 -11.48
CA GLN A 17 11.99 16.04 -10.03
C GLN A 17 12.75 17.22 -9.45
N LYS A 18 12.11 18.01 -8.60
CA LYS A 18 12.80 19.00 -7.76
C LYS A 18 13.25 18.38 -6.45
N THR A 19 14.39 18.84 -5.94
CA THR A 19 14.76 18.64 -4.54
C THR A 19 13.80 19.39 -3.66
N VAL A 20 13.26 18.71 -2.66
CA VAL A 20 12.29 19.27 -1.73
C VAL A 20 12.72 19.06 -0.29
N PHE A 21 12.21 19.91 0.58
CA PHE A 21 12.27 19.78 2.04
C PHE A 21 10.86 19.60 2.61
N PRO A 22 10.72 19.05 3.83
CA PRO A 22 9.41 18.86 4.46
C PRO A 22 8.56 20.13 4.44
N ILE A 23 7.26 19.99 4.12
CA ILE A 23 6.27 21.08 4.24
C ILE A 23 6.15 21.51 5.70
N ASP A 24 6.00 20.53 6.58
CA ASP A 24 5.83 20.74 8.02
C ASP A 24 7.19 20.66 8.74
N VAL A 25 7.32 21.39 9.86
CA VAL A 25 8.49 21.27 10.75
C VAL A 25 8.34 20.03 11.64
N ASP A 26 8.37 18.85 11.01
CA ASP A 26 8.34 17.57 11.68
C ASP A 26 9.70 16.87 11.53
N PRO A 27 10.48 16.69 12.61
CA PRO A 27 11.77 16.01 12.54
C PRO A 27 11.64 14.52 12.18
N LEU A 28 10.47 13.90 12.34
CA LEU A 28 10.25 12.50 12.02
C LEU A 28 10.25 12.22 10.51
N VAL A 29 9.99 13.23 9.68
CA VAL A 29 10.02 13.07 8.21
C VAL A 29 11.37 13.43 7.60
N GLU A 30 12.22 14.19 8.31
CA GLU A 30 13.48 14.72 7.78
C GLU A 30 14.41 13.66 7.15
N PRO A 31 14.54 12.43 7.70
CA PRO A 31 15.36 11.38 7.08
C PRO A 31 14.95 10.99 5.65
N LEU A 32 13.71 11.27 5.25
CA LEU A 32 13.23 11.01 3.88
C LEU A 32 13.71 12.06 2.86
N TYR A 33 14.23 13.19 3.34
CA TYR A 33 14.65 14.32 2.51
C TYR A 33 16.16 14.55 2.59
N VAL A 34 16.76 14.44 3.77
CA VAL A 34 18.18 14.73 4.00
C VAL A 34 18.82 13.65 4.86
N ALA A 35 20.02 13.24 4.47
CA ALA A 35 20.88 12.35 5.24
C ALA A 35 22.20 13.05 5.59
N TRP A 36 22.82 12.62 6.69
CA TRP A 36 23.96 13.32 7.29
C TRP A 36 25.23 12.47 7.32
N GLY A 37 26.36 13.15 7.36
CA GLY A 37 27.67 12.55 7.58
C GLY A 37 28.25 11.82 6.37
N GLU A 38 29.43 11.22 6.56
CA GLU A 38 30.10 10.43 5.54
C GLU A 38 29.61 8.98 5.55
N ALA A 39 29.37 8.42 4.36
CA ALA A 39 29.15 7.00 4.16
C ALA A 39 30.28 6.45 3.27
N LEU A 40 30.94 5.38 3.71
CA LEU A 40 31.96 4.70 2.92
C LEU A 40 31.29 3.63 2.03
N SER A 41 31.68 3.56 0.76
CA SER A 41 31.19 2.51 -0.15
C SER A 41 31.70 1.14 0.33
N GLY A 42 30.85 0.35 0.98
CA GLY A 42 31.23 -0.92 1.58
C GLY A 42 30.80 -2.14 0.76
N SER A 43 31.58 -2.56 -0.23
CA SER A 43 31.63 -3.98 -0.60
C SER A 43 32.72 -4.64 0.24
N GLY A 44 32.41 -5.21 1.41
CA GLY A 44 33.46 -5.92 2.13
C GLY A 44 33.17 -6.55 3.49
N THR A 45 32.15 -6.13 4.25
CA THR A 45 32.05 -6.59 5.66
C THR A 45 30.75 -7.25 6.07
N GLN A 46 29.70 -7.28 5.24
CA GLN A 46 28.44 -7.95 5.64
C GLN A 46 28.29 -9.38 5.13
N THR A 47 28.97 -9.80 4.05
CA THR A 47 28.75 -11.14 3.46
C THR A 47 29.39 -12.28 4.25
N GLN A 48 30.54 -12.08 4.90
CA GLN A 48 31.16 -13.15 5.71
C GLN A 48 30.46 -13.37 7.06
N ASP A 49 29.90 -12.32 7.66
CA ASP A 49 29.12 -12.45 8.89
C ASP A 49 27.69 -12.93 8.61
N ALA A 50 27.08 -12.56 7.48
CA ALA A 50 25.76 -13.07 7.09
C ALA A 50 25.77 -14.58 6.79
N GLU A 51 26.82 -15.12 6.17
CA GLU A 51 26.94 -16.58 5.98
C GLU A 51 27.18 -17.32 7.31
N ARG A 52 28.00 -16.77 8.21
CA ARG A 52 28.17 -17.32 9.58
C ARG A 52 26.90 -17.22 10.42
N LEU A 53 26.14 -16.13 10.32
CA LEU A 53 24.87 -15.92 11.04
C LEU A 53 23.71 -16.71 10.44
N SER A 54 23.70 -16.99 9.13
CA SER A 54 22.69 -17.83 8.49
C SER A 54 22.82 -19.31 8.90
N GLY A 55 24.05 -19.78 9.14
CA GLY A 55 24.33 -21.11 9.68
C GLY A 55 23.90 -21.29 11.15
N LEU A 56 23.91 -20.21 11.93
CA LEU A 56 23.51 -20.19 13.34
C LEU A 56 22.02 -19.90 13.57
N ARG A 57 21.32 -19.27 12.62
CA ARG A 57 19.86 -19.00 12.69
C ARG A 57 18.95 -20.23 12.52
N ARG A 58 19.50 -21.44 12.30
CA ARG A 58 18.74 -22.70 12.34
C ARG A 58 18.61 -23.33 13.73
N ALA A 59 19.18 -22.72 14.76
CA ALA A 59 19.03 -23.19 16.13
C ALA A 59 19.09 -22.01 17.10
N THR A 60 17.95 -21.36 17.35
CA THR A 60 17.39 -21.01 18.67
C THR A 60 16.37 -19.89 18.53
N ASP A 61 15.18 -20.13 19.08
CA ASP A 61 14.21 -19.11 19.47
C ASP A 61 14.78 -18.19 20.55
N SER A 62 14.24 -16.96 20.62
CA SER A 62 14.43 -15.90 21.62
C SER A 62 15.70 -15.04 21.52
N GLY A 63 15.49 -13.73 21.26
CA GLY A 63 16.49 -12.68 21.40
C GLY A 63 16.83 -11.95 20.11
N SER A 64 16.17 -10.82 19.86
CA SER A 64 16.61 -9.83 18.87
C SER A 64 17.96 -9.24 19.30
N VAL A 65 19.06 -9.71 18.69
CA VAL A 65 20.34 -9.01 18.79
C VAL A 65 20.32 -7.90 17.75
N ALA A 66 19.92 -6.71 18.18
CA ALA A 66 20.19 -5.48 17.44
C ALA A 66 21.70 -5.28 17.43
N VAL A 67 22.33 -5.45 16.26
CA VAL A 67 23.67 -4.91 16.02
C VAL A 67 23.45 -3.42 15.82
N GLY A 68 23.48 -2.69 16.93
CA GLY A 68 23.32 -1.24 16.94
C GLY A 68 24.42 -0.58 16.13
N ALA A 69 24.07 -0.05 14.97
CA ALA A 69 24.65 1.22 14.57
C ALA A 69 24.34 2.19 15.71
N LYS A 70 25.38 2.73 16.35
CA LYS A 70 25.21 3.79 17.35
C LYS A 70 24.25 4.83 16.77
N VAL A 71 23.11 5.02 17.42
CA VAL A 71 22.30 6.23 17.27
C VAL A 71 23.26 7.38 17.57
N LYS A 72 23.73 8.06 16.53
CA LYS A 72 24.46 9.32 16.71
C LYS A 72 23.47 10.29 17.33
N ASP A 73 23.93 11.05 18.31
CA ASP A 73 23.23 12.22 18.84
C ASP A 73 22.60 13.02 17.69
N GLY A 74 21.35 13.44 17.90
CA GLY A 74 20.37 13.84 16.89
C GLY A 74 20.95 14.43 15.60
N ASN A 75 20.52 13.89 14.46
CA ASN A 75 20.84 14.45 13.16
C ASN A 75 20.63 15.97 13.18
N PRO A 76 21.60 16.76 12.68
CA PRO A 76 21.44 18.21 12.56
C PRO A 76 20.14 18.52 11.81
N GLN A 77 19.45 19.58 12.19
CA GLN A 77 18.35 20.11 11.39
C GLN A 77 18.90 21.21 10.47
N LEU A 78 18.45 21.25 9.22
CA LEU A 78 18.75 22.38 8.34
C LEU A 78 18.02 23.64 8.83
N ALA A 79 18.77 24.71 9.10
CA ALA A 79 18.24 26.02 9.45
C ALA A 79 17.75 26.78 8.20
N ASP A 80 16.90 27.80 8.41
CA ASP A 80 16.34 28.68 7.36
C ASP A 80 15.92 27.92 6.08
N ARG A 81 15.11 26.87 6.28
CA ARG A 81 14.60 26.04 5.19
C ARG A 81 13.29 26.59 4.66
N ALA A 82 13.18 26.61 3.33
CA ALA A 82 11.94 26.71 2.60
C ALA A 82 11.73 25.41 1.81
N ARG A 83 10.65 25.34 1.02
CA ARG A 83 10.29 24.13 0.28
C ARG A 83 11.40 23.59 -0.64
N TYR A 84 12.15 24.49 -1.28
CA TYR A 84 13.19 24.15 -2.28
C TYR A 84 14.60 24.60 -1.90
N SER A 85 14.74 25.37 -0.81
CA SER A 85 16.00 26.00 -0.41
C SER A 85 16.33 25.73 1.05
N ALA A 86 17.61 25.64 1.41
CA ALA A 86 18.03 25.49 2.80
C ALA A 86 19.43 26.07 3.04
N LEU A 87 19.64 26.60 4.25
CA LEU A 87 20.97 27.01 4.73
C LEU A 87 21.81 25.76 5.04
N LEU A 88 23.05 25.75 4.56
CA LEU A 88 23.95 24.62 4.73
C LEU A 88 24.91 24.87 5.90
N PRO A 89 25.03 23.92 6.85
CA PRO A 89 26.00 24.04 7.93
C PRO A 89 27.44 23.90 7.41
N VAL A 90 28.31 24.81 7.86
CA VAL A 90 29.72 24.86 7.47
C VAL A 90 30.45 23.59 7.86
N GLY A 91 31.22 23.03 6.91
CA GLY A 91 32.06 21.85 7.11
C GLY A 91 31.29 20.53 7.26
N GLN A 92 29.95 20.56 7.25
CA GLN A 92 29.14 19.37 7.33
C GLN A 92 28.72 18.88 5.95
N ARG A 93 28.67 17.55 5.80
CA ARG A 93 28.20 16.89 4.58
C ARG A 93 26.71 16.65 4.66
N VAL A 94 25.98 17.35 3.79
CA VAL A 94 24.54 17.20 3.58
C VAL A 94 24.31 16.31 2.36
N SER A 95 23.69 15.16 2.56
CA SER A 95 23.48 14.16 1.51
C SER A 95 22.02 14.10 1.09
N PHE A 96 21.79 14.09 -0.22
CA PHE A 96 20.47 13.91 -0.82
C PHE A 96 20.26 12.47 -1.31
N ALA A 97 21.02 11.52 -0.76
CA ALA A 97 20.83 10.09 -0.92
C ALA A 97 19.62 9.59 -0.10
N THR A 98 18.46 10.16 -0.38
CA THR A 98 17.22 9.99 0.41
C THR A 98 16.03 9.66 -0.48
N PHE A 99 14.97 9.15 0.14
CA PHE A 99 13.78 8.67 -0.57
C PHE A 99 13.21 9.71 -1.55
N PHE A 100 13.05 10.97 -1.11
CA PHE A 100 12.45 12.00 -1.95
C PHE A 100 13.42 12.74 -2.87
N ASN A 101 14.73 12.77 -2.60
CA ASN A 101 15.65 13.66 -3.33
C ASN A 101 16.65 12.93 -4.24
N ALA A 102 16.89 11.64 -4.01
CA ALA A 102 17.65 10.83 -4.95
C ALA A 102 16.83 10.54 -6.21
N PHE A 103 17.50 10.38 -7.35
CA PHE A 103 16.88 10.06 -8.63
C PHE A 103 16.92 8.54 -8.88
N PRO A 104 15.76 7.87 -9.06
CA PRO A 104 15.67 6.42 -9.21
C PRO A 104 16.05 5.95 -10.62
N ALA A 105 17.33 6.13 -10.98
CA ALA A 105 17.85 5.95 -12.33
C ALA A 105 17.46 4.61 -12.99
N ALA A 106 17.49 3.50 -12.25
CA ALA A 106 17.12 2.18 -12.79
C ALA A 106 15.66 2.06 -13.25
N TYR A 107 14.75 2.82 -12.65
CA TYR A 107 13.35 2.87 -13.05
C TYR A 107 13.19 3.65 -14.35
N TRP A 108 13.87 4.79 -14.48
CA TRP A 108 13.90 5.57 -15.73
C TRP A 108 14.50 4.77 -16.89
N VAL A 109 15.60 4.05 -16.67
CA VAL A 109 16.20 3.16 -17.68
C VAL A 109 15.23 2.05 -18.09
N GLN A 110 14.50 1.46 -17.14
CA GLN A 110 13.60 0.35 -17.42
C GLN A 110 12.35 0.76 -18.19
N TRP A 111 11.84 1.98 -17.98
CA TRP A 111 10.50 2.36 -18.46
C TRP A 111 10.48 3.47 -19.52
N THR A 112 11.58 4.21 -19.70
CA THR A 112 11.66 5.36 -20.61
C THR A 112 12.73 5.16 -21.68
N ASP A 113 12.74 6.05 -22.69
CA ASP A 113 13.82 6.15 -23.68
C ASP A 113 14.80 7.30 -23.39
N VAL A 114 14.72 7.89 -22.19
CA VAL A 114 15.60 9.00 -21.78
C VAL A 114 17.05 8.52 -21.69
N PRO A 115 17.98 9.09 -22.49
CA PRO A 115 19.36 8.61 -22.55
C PRO A 115 20.26 9.16 -21.44
N ALA A 116 19.91 10.32 -20.89
CA ALA A 116 20.66 11.03 -19.86
C ALA A 116 19.72 11.92 -19.02
N VAL A 117 20.14 12.19 -17.78
CA VAL A 117 19.48 13.16 -16.89
C VAL A 117 20.45 14.30 -16.62
N GLN A 118 19.96 15.53 -16.58
CA GLN A 118 20.72 16.69 -16.12
C GLN A 118 20.36 16.98 -14.67
N LEU A 119 21.39 17.08 -13.82
CA LEU A 119 21.26 17.64 -12.48
C LEU A 119 21.63 19.12 -12.56
N LYS A 120 20.66 20.01 -12.32
CA LYS A 120 20.85 21.45 -12.19
C LYS A 120 20.80 21.83 -10.71
N ILE A 121 21.80 22.55 -10.21
CA ILE A 121 21.87 23.02 -8.83
C ILE A 121 22.19 24.51 -8.83
N VAL A 122 21.42 25.30 -8.09
CA VAL A 122 21.66 26.72 -7.87
C VAL A 122 22.03 26.95 -6.41
N VAL A 123 23.19 27.58 -6.19
CA VAL A 123 23.73 27.83 -4.85
C VAL A 123 24.15 29.29 -4.67
N SER A 124 24.26 29.69 -3.41
CA SER A 124 24.85 30.95 -2.97
C SER A 124 25.88 30.67 -1.88
N GLY A 125 27.08 31.20 -1.99
CA GLY A 125 28.21 30.91 -1.09
C GLY A 125 29.10 29.76 -1.56
N ASP A 126 30.31 29.65 -1.00
CA ASP A 126 31.32 28.65 -1.38
C ASP A 126 30.90 27.22 -0.97
N ILE A 127 30.35 26.47 -1.93
CA ILE A 127 29.80 25.13 -1.74
C ILE A 127 30.50 24.13 -2.67
N ARG A 128 31.02 23.06 -2.08
CA ARG A 128 31.44 21.87 -2.81
C ARG A 128 30.25 20.98 -3.11
N ILE A 129 30.12 20.60 -4.38
CA ILE A 129 29.10 19.67 -4.88
C ILE A 129 29.79 18.37 -5.30
N ASP A 130 29.31 17.24 -4.79
CA ASP A 130 29.74 15.90 -5.19
C ASP A 130 28.54 15.11 -5.75
N VAL A 131 28.66 14.51 -6.93
CA VAL A 131 27.59 13.71 -7.55
C VAL A 131 27.96 12.24 -7.54
N TYR A 132 27.02 11.38 -7.16
CA TYR A 132 27.22 9.95 -6.96
C TYR A 132 26.27 9.12 -7.81
N ARG A 133 26.74 7.90 -8.09
CA ARG A 133 25.95 6.82 -8.67
C ARG A 133 26.13 5.57 -7.84
N SER A 134 25.06 4.79 -7.71
CA SER A 134 25.12 3.43 -7.18
C SER A 134 24.88 2.36 -8.24
N THR A 135 25.30 1.12 -7.92
CA THR A 135 24.99 -0.10 -8.67
C THR A 135 23.83 -0.85 -8.01
N SER A 136 23.27 -1.85 -8.68
CA SER A 136 22.23 -2.73 -8.12
C SER A 136 22.64 -3.49 -6.85
N ARG A 137 23.94 -3.55 -6.54
CA ARG A 137 24.49 -4.16 -5.31
C ARG A 137 24.62 -3.17 -4.15
N GLY A 138 24.22 -1.92 -4.33
CA GLY A 138 24.36 -0.87 -3.31
C GLY A 138 25.76 -0.30 -3.15
N THR A 139 26.73 -0.72 -3.97
CA THR A 139 28.01 -0.02 -4.04
C THR A 139 27.83 1.28 -4.80
N PHE A 140 28.48 2.35 -4.35
CA PHE A 140 28.40 3.66 -5.01
C PHE A 140 29.77 4.32 -5.13
N ASN A 141 29.89 5.19 -6.13
CA ASN A 141 31.09 5.95 -6.40
C ASN A 141 30.74 7.36 -6.85
N ARG A 142 31.64 8.30 -6.56
CA ARG A 142 31.55 9.67 -7.09
C ARG A 142 31.76 9.64 -8.60
N ILE A 143 30.92 10.33 -9.35
CA ILE A 143 30.95 10.44 -10.81
C ILE A 143 31.13 11.87 -11.31
N GLY A 144 30.99 12.86 -10.43
CA GLY A 144 31.20 14.26 -10.75
C GLY A 144 31.38 15.12 -9.50
N GLY A 145 31.78 16.36 -9.71
CA GLY A 145 31.74 17.39 -8.68
C GLY A 145 32.33 18.71 -9.13
N ALA A 146 31.98 19.76 -8.39
CA ALA A 146 32.36 21.13 -8.66
C ALA A 146 32.53 21.89 -7.35
N LEU A 147 33.25 23.01 -7.41
CA LEU A 147 33.20 24.05 -6.38
C LEU A 147 32.43 25.21 -6.98
N SER A 148 31.37 25.66 -6.32
CA SER A 148 30.53 26.75 -6.80
C SER A 148 30.34 27.77 -5.68
N ALA A 149 30.72 29.02 -5.94
CA ALA A 149 30.55 30.12 -5.01
C ALA A 149 29.23 30.89 -5.22
N GLN A 150 28.70 30.88 -6.45
CA GLN A 150 27.43 31.54 -6.78
C GLN A 150 26.89 31.03 -8.11
N GLY A 151 25.57 30.84 -8.18
CA GLY A 151 24.85 30.63 -9.43
C GLY A 151 24.59 29.16 -9.76
N GLU A 152 24.35 28.90 -11.03
CA GLU A 152 23.93 27.61 -11.55
C GLU A 152 25.13 26.70 -11.89
N THR A 153 25.05 25.45 -11.46
CA THR A 153 25.96 24.37 -11.85
C THR A 153 25.15 23.20 -12.39
N THR A 154 25.52 22.69 -13.56
CA THR A 154 24.82 21.57 -14.22
C THR A 154 25.74 20.36 -14.42
N PHE A 155 25.19 19.17 -14.30
CA PHE A 155 25.87 17.90 -14.58
C PHE A 155 24.99 17.06 -15.51
N GLU A 156 25.49 16.73 -16.69
CA GLU A 156 24.81 15.77 -17.58
C GLU A 156 25.29 14.35 -17.25
N LEU A 157 24.35 13.48 -16.89
CA LEU A 157 24.61 12.16 -16.33
C LEU A 157 23.98 11.09 -17.24
N PRO A 158 24.79 10.30 -17.96
CA PRO A 158 24.27 9.24 -18.81
C PRO A 158 23.51 8.19 -18.00
N LEU A 159 22.32 7.82 -18.46
CA LEU A 159 21.53 6.73 -17.89
C LEU A 159 21.97 5.37 -18.46
N LYS A 160 23.27 5.08 -18.32
CA LYS A 160 23.90 3.81 -18.72
C LYS A 160 24.34 3.04 -17.48
N ASN A 161 24.27 1.70 -17.53
CA ASN A 161 24.68 0.79 -16.46
C ASN A 161 23.79 0.81 -15.20
N PHE A 162 22.48 0.93 -15.40
CA PHE A 162 21.43 0.84 -14.36
C PHE A 162 20.43 -0.30 -14.60
N GLY A 163 20.83 -1.32 -15.38
CA GLY A 163 19.91 -2.34 -15.91
C GLY A 163 19.11 -3.13 -14.87
N ASP A 164 19.70 -3.40 -13.69
CA ASP A 164 19.05 -4.15 -12.60
C ASP A 164 18.87 -3.31 -11.32
N GLY A 165 19.23 -2.02 -11.36
CA GLY A 165 19.26 -1.20 -10.16
C GLY A 165 20.28 -0.06 -10.19
N GLY A 166 20.13 0.83 -9.20
CA GLY A 166 20.97 1.98 -8.97
C GLY A 166 20.20 3.31 -8.97
N TRP A 167 20.82 4.26 -8.30
CA TRP A 167 20.35 5.61 -8.02
C TRP A 167 21.41 6.64 -8.39
N LEU A 168 20.97 7.87 -8.63
CA LEU A 168 21.81 9.06 -8.69
C LEU A 168 21.45 9.98 -7.53
N TRP A 169 22.45 10.61 -6.91
CA TRP A 169 22.23 11.65 -5.91
C TRP A 169 23.40 12.61 -5.88
N TYR A 170 23.28 13.66 -5.09
CA TYR A 170 24.36 14.60 -4.84
C TYR A 170 24.52 14.90 -3.35
N GLU A 171 25.67 15.44 -3.00
CA GLU A 171 26.02 15.87 -1.65
C GLU A 171 26.63 17.27 -1.71
N LEU A 172 26.36 18.05 -0.67
CA LEU A 172 26.83 19.42 -0.52
C LEU A 172 27.67 19.56 0.74
N VAL A 173 28.75 20.33 0.65
CA VAL A 173 29.56 20.77 1.79
C VAL A 173 29.79 22.26 1.65
N ALA A 174 29.29 23.04 2.60
CA ALA A 174 29.55 24.47 2.68
C ALA A 174 30.93 24.74 3.29
N ASN A 175 31.71 25.61 2.68
CA ASN A 175 33.02 26.02 3.17
C ASN A 175 32.98 27.31 3.99
N GLU A 176 31.89 28.07 3.90
CA GLU A 176 31.69 29.33 4.61
C GLU A 176 30.27 29.47 5.20
N PRO A 177 30.09 30.30 6.24
CA PRO A 177 28.77 30.64 6.77
C PRO A 177 27.84 31.22 5.70
N ASP A 178 26.54 31.19 5.95
CA ASP A 178 25.51 31.75 5.06
C ASP A 178 25.40 31.09 3.67
N SER A 179 26.15 30.02 3.43
CA SER A 179 26.04 29.18 2.23
C SER A 179 24.67 28.53 2.13
N LYS A 180 23.98 28.69 1.00
CA LYS A 180 22.60 28.26 0.80
C LYS A 180 22.44 27.43 -0.49
N LEU A 181 21.72 26.32 -0.38
CA LEU A 181 21.09 25.69 -1.53
C LEU A 181 19.84 26.51 -1.88
N ILE A 182 19.77 27.06 -3.09
CA ILE A 182 18.62 27.85 -3.55
C ILE A 182 17.58 26.93 -4.20
N GLU A 183 18.00 26.07 -5.12
CA GLU A 183 17.18 25.05 -5.74
C GLU A 183 18.06 23.95 -6.35
N ALA A 184 17.51 22.75 -6.51
CA ALA A 184 18.11 21.69 -7.29
C ALA A 184 17.04 20.89 -8.02
N GLU A 185 17.34 20.50 -9.26
CA GLU A 185 16.39 19.88 -10.17
C GLU A 185 17.06 18.75 -10.96
N TRP A 186 16.35 17.64 -11.09
CA TRP A 186 16.62 16.61 -12.08
C TRP A 186 15.77 16.90 -13.32
N GLN A 187 16.42 16.98 -14.47
CA GLN A 187 15.82 17.35 -15.74
C GLN A 187 16.12 16.28 -16.80
N VAL A 188 15.22 16.10 -17.75
CA VAL A 188 15.38 15.18 -18.88
C VAL A 188 15.14 15.90 -20.20
N ASP A 189 15.57 15.30 -21.30
CA ASP A 189 15.32 15.84 -22.64
C ASP A 189 13.83 15.76 -22.98
N SER A 190 13.18 16.92 -23.12
CA SER A 190 11.75 17.01 -23.43
C SER A 190 11.35 16.43 -24.79
N SER A 191 12.30 16.21 -25.70
CA SER A 191 12.03 15.49 -26.94
C SER A 191 11.75 13.99 -26.74
N CYS A 192 12.10 13.43 -25.58
CA CYS A 192 11.82 12.05 -25.21
C CYS A 192 10.41 11.84 -24.63
N ARG A 193 9.61 12.91 -24.49
CA ARG A 193 8.25 12.81 -23.94
C ARG A 193 7.37 12.00 -24.88
N ARG A 194 6.56 11.09 -24.33
CA ARG A 194 5.60 10.28 -25.09
C ARG A 194 4.45 11.13 -25.64
N LEU A 195 3.96 12.08 -24.84
CA LEU A 195 2.92 13.02 -25.23
C LEU A 195 3.55 14.25 -25.91
N ASP A 196 2.83 14.87 -26.85
CA ASP A 196 3.24 16.10 -27.54
C ASP A 196 3.09 17.36 -26.66
N HIS A 197 2.46 17.23 -25.49
CA HIS A 197 2.28 18.26 -24.48
C HIS A 197 2.64 17.71 -23.08
N PRO A 198 2.86 18.57 -22.08
CA PRO A 198 3.01 18.14 -20.69
C PRO A 198 1.69 17.50 -20.22
N GLY A 199 1.74 16.27 -19.71
CA GLY A 199 0.52 15.56 -19.36
C GLY A 199 -0.23 16.19 -18.19
N THR A 200 -1.55 16.12 -18.28
CA THR A 200 -2.52 16.61 -17.32
C THR A 200 -3.13 15.46 -16.51
N PHE A 201 -3.61 15.74 -15.31
CA PHE A 201 -4.20 14.70 -14.46
C PHE A 201 -5.51 15.13 -13.80
N ALA A 202 -6.40 14.18 -13.57
CA ALA A 202 -7.51 14.30 -12.64
C ALA A 202 -7.20 13.51 -11.37
N ALA A 203 -7.34 14.13 -10.20
CA ALA A 203 -7.24 13.44 -8.92
C ALA A 203 -8.63 13.07 -8.41
N SER A 204 -8.77 11.87 -7.84
CA SER A 204 -10.01 11.43 -7.20
C SER A 204 -9.73 10.90 -5.80
N ILE A 205 -10.43 11.47 -4.81
CA ILE A 205 -10.40 11.05 -3.41
C ILE A 205 -11.70 10.30 -3.11
N THR A 206 -11.59 9.05 -2.67
CA THR A 206 -12.74 8.26 -2.22
C THR A 206 -12.93 8.45 -0.72
N THR A 207 -14.15 8.78 -0.26
CA THR A 207 -14.39 8.97 1.18
C THR A 207 -15.67 8.34 1.72
N TYR A 208 -15.62 7.96 3.00
CA TYR A 208 -16.76 7.55 3.80
C TYR A 208 -16.62 8.04 5.25
N ASN A 209 -17.37 9.09 5.61
CA ASN A 209 -17.40 9.69 6.96
C ASN A 209 -16.03 10.17 7.47
N ARG A 210 -15.25 10.83 6.60
CA ARG A 210 -13.98 11.49 6.94
C ARG A 210 -13.90 12.90 6.33
N PRO A 211 -14.85 13.79 6.67
CA PRO A 211 -14.97 15.06 5.99
C PRO A 211 -13.78 16.00 6.30
N ASP A 212 -13.22 15.96 7.51
CA ASP A 212 -12.05 16.76 7.90
C ASP A 212 -10.76 16.35 7.14
N ASP A 213 -10.55 15.03 6.94
CA ASP A 213 -9.42 14.51 6.17
C ASP A 213 -9.52 14.99 4.70
N CYS A 214 -10.73 14.94 4.13
CA CYS A 214 -11.02 15.46 2.80
C CYS A 214 -10.72 16.96 2.65
N VAL A 215 -11.20 17.79 3.58
CA VAL A 215 -10.95 19.24 3.55
C VAL A 215 -9.44 19.54 3.70
N THR A 216 -8.73 18.79 4.54
CA THR A 216 -7.28 18.90 4.67
C THR A 216 -6.58 18.64 3.33
N GLN A 217 -7.01 17.62 2.60
CA GLN A 217 -6.46 17.31 1.28
C GLN A 217 -6.82 18.38 0.24
N MET A 218 -8.04 18.91 0.25
CA MET A 218 -8.43 20.05 -0.59
C MET A 218 -7.52 21.26 -0.35
N GLN A 219 -7.23 21.58 0.91
CA GLN A 219 -6.34 22.69 1.28
C GLN A 219 -4.91 22.44 0.81
N ARG A 220 -4.39 21.21 0.91
CA ARG A 220 -3.06 20.86 0.38
C ARG A 220 -2.99 21.07 -1.13
N PHE A 221 -3.97 20.58 -1.88
CA PHE A 221 -4.07 20.81 -3.32
C PHE A 221 -4.19 22.30 -3.65
N ALA A 222 -5.01 23.04 -2.92
CA ALA A 222 -5.18 24.49 -3.13
C ALA A 222 -3.89 25.28 -2.85
N SER A 223 -3.09 24.85 -1.87
CA SER A 223 -1.88 25.56 -1.46
C SER A 223 -0.67 25.35 -2.38
N GLU A 224 -0.63 24.26 -3.14
CA GLU A 224 0.47 23.95 -4.05
C GLU A 224 0.14 24.39 -5.48
N THR A 225 0.53 25.62 -5.83
CA THR A 225 0.27 26.22 -7.15
C THR A 225 0.83 25.37 -8.29
N SER A 226 1.95 24.66 -8.09
CA SER A 226 2.54 23.82 -9.14
C SER A 226 1.68 22.62 -9.55
N LEU A 227 0.73 22.20 -8.69
CA LEU A 227 -0.27 21.20 -9.08
C LEU A 227 -1.32 21.78 -10.01
N HIS A 228 -1.71 23.05 -9.84
CA HIS A 228 -2.83 23.67 -10.57
C HIS A 228 -2.57 23.73 -12.08
N ASP A 229 -1.32 23.90 -12.48
CA ASP A 229 -0.90 23.96 -13.88
C ASP A 229 -1.17 22.65 -14.65
N ARG A 230 -1.20 21.50 -13.95
CA ARG A 230 -1.41 20.17 -14.54
C ARG A 230 -2.71 19.50 -14.09
N LEU A 231 -3.37 20.03 -13.06
CA LEU A 231 -4.62 19.50 -12.53
C LEU A 231 -5.78 19.89 -13.46
N THR A 232 -6.46 18.91 -14.01
CA THR A 232 -7.72 19.14 -14.75
C THR A 232 -8.91 19.17 -13.79
N ARG A 233 -8.92 18.26 -12.81
CA ARG A 233 -10.00 18.15 -11.83
C ARG A 233 -9.56 17.42 -10.56
N LEU A 234 -9.89 17.97 -9.39
CA LEU A 234 -9.93 17.25 -8.12
C LEU A 234 -11.38 16.86 -7.82
N THR A 235 -11.65 15.56 -7.75
CA THR A 235 -12.97 15.00 -7.44
C THR A 235 -12.96 14.37 -6.07
N ILE A 236 -13.95 14.68 -5.23
CA ILE A 236 -14.23 13.91 -4.02
C ILE A 236 -15.48 13.08 -4.24
N VAL A 237 -15.36 11.76 -4.12
CA VAL A 237 -16.49 10.83 -4.17
C VAL A 237 -16.93 10.54 -2.73
N ASP A 238 -17.93 11.29 -2.28
CA ASP A 238 -18.49 11.21 -0.93
C ASP A 238 -19.61 10.17 -0.88
N GLN A 239 -19.30 9.07 -0.20
CA GLN A 239 -20.20 7.94 0.02
C GLN A 239 -20.80 7.92 1.44
N GLY A 240 -20.49 8.96 2.23
CA GLY A 240 -20.77 9.04 3.66
C GLY A 240 -22.11 9.66 4.02
N THR A 241 -22.45 9.50 5.29
CA THR A 241 -23.54 10.20 5.96
C THR A 241 -23.07 11.45 6.71
N ASP A 242 -21.77 11.52 7.04
CA ASP A 242 -21.12 12.71 7.56
C ASP A 242 -20.51 13.46 6.36
N LEU A 243 -21.15 14.56 5.94
CA LEU A 243 -20.98 15.10 4.60
C LEU A 243 -19.74 16.00 4.52
N VAL A 244 -18.95 15.84 3.46
CA VAL A 244 -17.75 16.67 3.24
C VAL A 244 -18.09 18.16 3.13
N GLN A 245 -19.21 18.47 2.48
CA GLN A 245 -19.67 19.85 2.31
C GLN A 245 -20.06 20.55 3.62
N GLU A 246 -20.26 19.79 4.71
CA GLU A 246 -20.61 20.32 6.03
C GLU A 246 -19.38 20.52 6.93
N ALA A 247 -18.18 20.05 6.52
CA ALA A 247 -16.97 20.22 7.30
C ALA A 247 -16.44 21.65 7.33
N SER A 248 -15.80 21.96 8.45
CA SER A 248 -15.15 23.26 8.66
C SER A 248 -14.05 23.49 7.62
N GLY A 249 -14.08 24.64 6.95
CA GLY A 249 -13.08 25.02 5.95
C GLY A 249 -13.38 24.53 4.53
N TYR A 250 -14.45 23.77 4.30
CA TYR A 250 -14.87 23.31 2.97
C TYR A 250 -15.07 24.48 2.00
N ASP A 251 -15.88 25.48 2.35
CA ASP A 251 -16.19 26.62 1.47
C ASP A 251 -14.93 27.37 1.02
N ALA A 252 -13.97 27.55 1.94
CA ALA A 252 -12.71 28.23 1.63
C ALA A 252 -11.84 27.39 0.69
N ALA A 253 -11.74 26.09 0.93
CA ALA A 253 -10.96 25.18 0.10
C ALA A 253 -11.60 24.98 -1.29
N GLN A 254 -12.92 24.84 -1.36
CA GLN A 254 -13.69 24.77 -2.61
C GLN A 254 -13.49 26.05 -3.43
N LYS A 255 -13.58 27.23 -2.80
CA LYS A 255 -13.35 28.50 -3.48
C LYS A 255 -11.91 28.63 -3.99
N ALA A 256 -10.92 28.13 -3.26
CA ALA A 256 -9.52 28.18 -3.67
C ALA A 256 -9.20 27.26 -4.86
N LEU A 257 -9.89 26.13 -4.97
CA LEU A 257 -9.78 25.21 -6.12
C LEU A 257 -10.62 25.64 -7.33
N GLY A 258 -11.69 26.42 -7.09
CA GLY A 258 -12.53 26.98 -8.15
C GLY A 258 -13.13 25.90 -9.06
N ASP A 259 -13.04 26.13 -10.37
CA ASP A 259 -13.62 25.26 -11.40
C ASP A 259 -12.88 23.91 -11.55
N GLN A 260 -11.72 23.75 -10.91
CA GLN A 260 -10.99 22.49 -10.88
C GLN A 260 -11.55 21.51 -9.83
N PHE A 261 -12.53 21.89 -9.00
CA PHE A 261 -13.09 21.00 -7.97
C PHE A 261 -14.49 20.48 -8.29
N ALA A 262 -14.74 19.20 -7.98
CA ALA A 262 -16.07 18.60 -8.01
C ALA A 262 -16.30 17.71 -6.77
N LEU A 263 -17.46 17.88 -6.12
CA LEU A 263 -17.96 16.97 -5.10
C LEU A 263 -19.05 16.09 -5.72
N ILE A 264 -18.92 14.78 -5.54
CA ILE A 264 -19.86 13.80 -6.08
C ILE A 264 -20.42 12.97 -4.93
N ARG A 265 -21.75 12.99 -4.81
CA ARG A 265 -22.50 12.20 -3.83
C ARG A 265 -22.95 10.88 -4.46
N GLN A 266 -22.74 9.76 -3.75
CA GLN A 266 -23.29 8.47 -4.13
C GLN A 266 -23.55 7.57 -2.91
N GLY A 267 -24.26 6.46 -3.08
CA GLY A 267 -24.45 5.47 -2.04
C GLY A 267 -23.15 4.76 -1.69
N ASN A 268 -23.10 4.09 -0.53
CA ASN A 268 -21.90 3.39 -0.11
C ASN A 268 -21.66 2.11 -0.92
N LEU A 269 -20.74 2.21 -1.89
CA LEU A 269 -20.26 1.11 -2.73
C LEU A 269 -18.87 0.62 -2.30
N GLY A 270 -18.40 1.06 -1.14
CA GLY A 270 -17.09 0.73 -0.60
C GLY A 270 -15.95 1.42 -1.37
N GLY A 271 -14.70 1.01 -1.07
CA GLY A 271 -13.51 1.59 -1.70
C GLY A 271 -13.56 1.42 -3.22
N SER A 272 -13.82 0.20 -3.70
CA SER A 272 -13.77 -0.11 -5.14
C SER A 272 -14.79 0.68 -5.94
N GLY A 273 -15.99 0.91 -5.39
CA GLY A 273 -17.02 1.73 -6.05
C GLY A 273 -16.70 3.22 -6.05
N GLY A 274 -16.02 3.73 -5.02
CA GLY A 274 -15.51 5.10 -5.01
C GLY A 274 -14.39 5.29 -6.02
N PHE A 275 -13.43 4.37 -6.08
CA PHE A 275 -12.36 4.39 -7.07
C PHE A 275 -12.87 4.19 -8.50
N ALA A 276 -13.85 3.30 -8.73
CA ALA A 276 -14.51 3.17 -10.02
C ALA A 276 -15.19 4.47 -10.46
N ARG A 277 -15.84 5.18 -9.53
CA ARG A 277 -16.42 6.50 -9.80
C ARG A 277 -15.33 7.53 -10.11
N GLY A 278 -14.23 7.50 -9.39
CA GLY A 278 -13.07 8.35 -9.65
C GLY A 278 -12.47 8.16 -11.04
N MET A 279 -12.28 6.91 -11.46
CA MET A 279 -11.86 6.56 -12.82
C MET A 279 -12.88 7.05 -13.86
N TYR A 280 -14.17 6.83 -13.60
CA TYR A 280 -15.29 7.19 -14.48
C TYR A 280 -15.38 8.70 -14.74
N GLU A 281 -15.24 9.52 -13.69
CA GLU A 281 -15.31 10.98 -13.77
C GLU A 281 -14.00 11.60 -14.26
N GLY A 282 -12.87 11.00 -13.87
CA GLY A 282 -11.53 11.37 -14.32
C GLY A 282 -11.38 11.21 -15.82
N GLU A 283 -11.82 10.09 -16.40
CA GLU A 283 -11.82 9.85 -17.85
C GLU A 283 -12.63 10.94 -18.59
N ARG A 284 -13.81 11.29 -18.07
CA ARG A 284 -14.70 12.32 -18.64
C ARG A 284 -14.17 13.74 -18.50
N SER A 285 -13.22 13.99 -17.59
CA SER A 285 -12.56 15.28 -17.46
C SER A 285 -11.60 15.58 -18.62
N LYS A 286 -11.30 14.58 -19.47
CA LYS A 286 -10.31 14.64 -20.57
C LYS A 286 -8.86 14.82 -20.11
N ALA A 287 -8.56 14.50 -18.85
CA ALA A 287 -7.19 14.41 -18.38
C ALA A 287 -6.45 13.21 -19.03
N ASP A 288 -5.14 13.33 -19.19
CA ASP A 288 -4.29 12.24 -19.70
C ASP A 288 -4.15 11.09 -18.69
N TYR A 289 -4.22 11.44 -17.40
CA TYR A 289 -4.09 10.51 -16.29
C TYR A 289 -5.19 10.71 -15.24
N VAL A 290 -5.55 9.64 -14.55
CA VAL A 290 -6.35 9.66 -13.32
C VAL A 290 -5.48 9.22 -12.15
N ILE A 291 -5.42 10.00 -11.08
CA ILE A 291 -4.73 9.65 -9.84
C ILE A 291 -5.77 9.32 -8.79
N LEU A 292 -5.79 8.07 -8.36
CA LEU A 292 -6.61 7.60 -7.25
C LEU A 292 -5.90 7.87 -5.94
N LEU A 293 -6.65 8.37 -4.96
CA LEU A 293 -6.18 8.71 -3.62
C LEU A 293 -7.20 8.23 -2.58
N ASP A 294 -6.69 7.75 -1.44
CA ASP A 294 -7.50 7.59 -0.22
C ASP A 294 -7.72 8.95 0.46
N ASP A 295 -8.71 9.02 1.35
CA ASP A 295 -9.04 10.22 2.12
C ASP A 295 -8.13 10.41 3.34
N ASP A 296 -7.81 9.34 4.07
CA ASP A 296 -6.99 9.36 5.29
C ASP A 296 -5.47 9.31 5.04
N ILE A 297 -5.03 10.03 3.99
CA ILE A 297 -3.62 10.19 3.64
C ILE A 297 -3.12 11.62 3.85
N LEU A 298 -1.81 11.73 4.05
CA LEU A 298 -1.07 12.96 3.90
C LEU A 298 -0.32 12.92 2.56
N ILE A 299 -0.72 13.78 1.62
CA ILE A 299 -0.05 13.85 0.33
C ILE A 299 1.25 14.67 0.39
N GLU A 300 2.25 14.20 -0.33
CA GLU A 300 3.44 14.96 -0.74
C GLU A 300 3.20 15.48 -2.17
N PRO A 301 2.84 16.76 -2.38
CA PRO A 301 2.53 17.30 -3.71
C PRO A 301 3.64 17.07 -4.74
N ALA A 302 4.91 17.07 -4.33
CA ALA A 302 6.01 16.76 -5.25
C ALA A 302 5.96 15.30 -5.74
N ALA A 303 5.41 14.37 -4.95
CA ALA A 303 5.20 12.99 -5.37
C ALA A 303 4.19 12.90 -6.52
N VAL A 304 3.12 13.70 -6.49
CA VAL A 304 2.11 13.76 -7.57
C VAL A 304 2.75 14.20 -8.88
N LEU A 305 3.49 15.31 -8.85
CA LEU A 305 4.15 15.83 -10.05
C LEU A 305 5.21 14.87 -10.58
N ARG A 306 5.94 14.17 -9.70
CA ARG A 306 6.90 13.14 -10.11
C ARG A 306 6.24 11.94 -10.78
N ALA A 307 5.08 11.51 -10.28
CA ALA A 307 4.32 10.42 -10.90
C ALA A 307 3.86 10.81 -12.31
N VAL A 308 3.31 12.02 -12.48
CA VAL A 308 2.90 12.56 -13.79
C VAL A 308 4.10 12.72 -14.72
N ALA A 309 5.19 13.31 -14.24
CA ALA A 309 6.41 13.46 -15.01
C ALA A 309 6.96 12.10 -15.45
N PHE A 310 7.03 11.10 -14.59
CA PHE A 310 7.49 9.77 -14.99
C PHE A 310 6.55 9.13 -16.03
N ALA A 311 5.23 9.27 -15.88
CA ALA A 311 4.25 8.75 -16.85
C ALA A 311 4.36 9.42 -18.23
N ASP A 312 4.72 10.71 -18.27
CA ASP A 312 4.97 11.47 -19.51
C ASP A 312 6.12 10.91 -20.34
N TYR A 313 7.11 10.28 -19.70
CA TYR A 313 8.30 9.72 -20.36
C TYR A 313 8.29 8.19 -20.49
N CYS A 314 7.31 7.51 -19.91
CA CYS A 314 7.15 6.07 -20.09
C CYS A 314 6.93 5.74 -21.57
N ARG A 315 7.62 4.70 -22.09
CA ARG A 315 7.50 4.26 -23.49
C ARG A 315 6.09 3.85 -23.90
N LYS A 316 5.33 3.34 -22.94
CA LYS A 316 3.95 2.90 -23.09
C LYS A 316 3.13 3.47 -21.92
N PRO A 317 1.80 3.53 -22.02
CA PRO A 317 0.95 3.79 -20.87
C PRO A 317 1.31 2.82 -19.73
N THR A 318 1.64 3.39 -18.57
CA THR A 318 2.15 2.67 -17.40
C THR A 318 1.43 3.19 -16.17
N LEU A 319 0.98 2.29 -15.29
CA LEU A 319 0.43 2.67 -13.99
C LEU A 319 1.59 3.06 -13.07
N VAL A 320 1.49 4.23 -12.43
CA VAL A 320 2.53 4.75 -11.55
C VAL A 320 1.99 4.85 -10.13
N GLY A 321 2.42 3.92 -9.30
CA GLY A 321 2.05 3.81 -7.90
C GLY A 321 3.00 4.55 -6.95
N GLY A 322 2.43 5.09 -5.88
CA GLY A 322 3.19 5.63 -4.75
C GLY A 322 3.46 4.59 -3.68
N HIS A 323 4.58 4.73 -2.97
CA HIS A 323 4.85 3.98 -1.74
C HIS A 323 3.93 4.45 -0.61
N MET A 324 3.60 3.54 0.29
CA MET A 324 2.86 3.86 1.51
C MET A 324 3.82 4.06 2.68
N LEU A 325 3.97 5.31 3.12
CA LEU A 325 4.67 5.66 4.36
C LEU A 325 3.70 5.57 5.53
N ASN A 326 4.18 5.23 6.72
CA ASN A 326 3.34 5.10 7.91
C ASN A 326 3.03 6.48 8.51
N LEU A 327 1.76 6.84 8.67
CA LEU A 327 1.33 8.16 9.19
C LEU A 327 1.81 8.46 10.62
N TYR A 328 2.02 7.43 11.45
CA TYR A 328 2.49 7.57 12.82
C TYR A 328 4.00 7.41 12.95
N GLU A 329 4.59 6.52 12.16
CA GLU A 329 6.03 6.29 12.10
C GLU A 329 6.57 6.81 10.77
N LYS A 330 6.62 8.14 10.64
CA LYS A 330 6.69 8.83 9.34
C LYS A 330 7.91 8.55 8.47
N SER A 331 9.00 8.01 9.03
CA SER A 331 10.18 7.58 8.27
C SER A 331 10.08 6.14 7.75
N LYS A 332 9.02 5.40 8.10
CA LYS A 332 8.85 3.99 7.72
C LYS A 332 8.00 3.85 6.47
N VAL A 333 8.49 3.04 5.54
CA VAL A 333 7.72 2.54 4.40
C VAL A 333 7.16 1.16 4.74
N GLN A 334 5.88 0.93 4.47
CA GLN A 334 5.26 -0.37 4.77
C GLN A 334 5.87 -1.48 3.91
N ASN A 335 6.02 -1.24 2.61
CA ASN A 335 6.59 -2.18 1.67
C ASN A 335 7.16 -1.43 0.46
N PHE A 336 8.31 -1.88 -0.05
CA PHE A 336 8.95 -1.29 -1.23
C PHE A 336 8.43 -1.85 -2.57
N GLY A 337 7.58 -2.88 -2.53
CA GLY A 337 6.89 -3.39 -3.71
C GLY A 337 6.17 -4.71 -3.45
N GLU A 338 5.04 -4.91 -4.13
CA GLU A 338 4.18 -6.07 -3.94
C GLU A 338 3.92 -6.84 -5.24
N TYR A 339 3.67 -8.13 -5.12
CA TYR A 339 3.29 -8.99 -6.25
C TYR A 339 2.32 -10.09 -5.80
N VAL A 340 1.71 -10.77 -6.77
CA VAL A 340 0.87 -11.95 -6.52
C VAL A 340 1.70 -13.22 -6.67
N LYS A 341 1.86 -13.97 -5.57
CA LYS A 341 2.42 -15.34 -5.60
C LYS A 341 1.42 -16.23 -6.34
N GLU A 342 1.76 -16.68 -7.55
CA GLU A 342 0.80 -17.32 -8.47
C GLU A 342 0.22 -18.65 -7.94
N TYR A 343 1.05 -19.51 -7.34
CA TYR A 343 0.62 -20.85 -6.89
C TYR A 343 -0.41 -20.83 -5.75
N PRO A 344 -0.21 -20.06 -4.66
CA PRO A 344 -1.27 -19.83 -3.68
C PRO A 344 -2.27 -18.77 -4.16
N PHE A 345 -1.96 -18.00 -5.19
CA PHE A 345 -2.71 -16.81 -5.59
C PHE A 345 -2.95 -15.85 -4.41
N ARG A 346 -1.86 -15.36 -3.82
CA ARG A 346 -1.87 -14.44 -2.67
C ARG A 346 -0.88 -13.31 -2.91
N TYR A 347 -1.29 -12.07 -2.64
CA TYR A 347 -0.39 -10.93 -2.66
C TYR A 347 0.63 -10.96 -1.51
N GLY A 348 1.78 -10.32 -1.71
CA GLY A 348 2.82 -10.16 -0.70
C GLY A 348 4.03 -9.39 -1.19
N PRO A 349 5.03 -9.16 -0.31
CA PRO A 349 6.21 -8.36 -0.63
C PRO A 349 7.10 -9.05 -1.67
N VAL A 350 7.62 -8.26 -2.61
CA VAL A 350 8.67 -8.69 -3.55
C VAL A 350 9.98 -8.96 -2.79
N ASN A 351 10.28 -8.13 -1.79
CA ASN A 351 11.44 -8.28 -0.92
C ASN A 351 11.02 -8.18 0.55
N GLU A 352 11.09 -9.31 1.27
CA GLU A 352 10.72 -9.39 2.69
C GLU A 352 11.64 -8.52 3.58
N ASP A 353 12.88 -8.25 3.17
CA ASP A 353 13.83 -7.42 3.94
C ASP A 353 13.48 -5.92 3.89
N LEU A 354 12.56 -5.52 3.01
CA LEU A 354 12.11 -4.12 2.84
C LEU A 354 10.68 -3.89 3.33
N VAL A 355 10.13 -4.83 4.08
CA VAL A 355 8.85 -4.64 4.80
C VAL A 355 9.12 -3.84 6.07
N ASP A 356 8.28 -2.84 6.34
CA ASP A 356 8.39 -1.91 7.47
C ASP A 356 9.78 -1.26 7.59
N PHE A 357 10.41 -0.95 6.45
CA PHE A 357 11.76 -0.39 6.40
C PHE A 357 11.79 1.07 6.91
N ASP A 358 12.71 1.39 7.81
CA ASP A 358 12.81 2.68 8.49
C ASP A 358 13.99 3.53 7.98
N PHE A 359 13.68 4.61 7.25
CA PHE A 359 14.67 5.55 6.72
C PHE A 359 15.37 6.38 7.81
N ALA A 360 14.83 6.45 9.03
CA ALA A 360 15.50 7.12 10.14
C ALA A 360 16.68 6.28 10.69
N GLN A 361 16.63 4.96 10.52
CA GLN A 361 17.67 4.05 11.00
C GLN A 361 18.72 3.74 9.93
N ASN A 362 18.27 3.60 8.68
CA ASN A 362 19.14 3.26 7.56
C ASN A 362 18.73 4.10 6.35
N ASP A 363 19.71 4.69 5.65
CA ASP A 363 19.45 5.47 4.43
C ASP A 363 19.80 4.66 3.17
N LEU A 364 19.73 5.29 1.98
CA LEU A 364 20.13 4.62 0.74
C LEU A 364 21.59 4.15 0.81
N ARG A 365 22.51 4.98 1.34
CA ARG A 365 23.95 4.73 1.36
C ARG A 365 24.32 3.54 2.25
N THR A 366 23.46 3.17 3.22
CA THR A 366 23.68 2.05 4.14
C THR A 366 22.88 0.80 3.80
N THR A 367 22.01 0.82 2.78
CA THR A 367 21.04 -0.25 2.54
C THR A 367 21.11 -0.82 1.12
N PRO A 368 21.96 -1.83 0.87
CA PRO A 368 22.11 -2.44 -0.46
C PRO A 368 20.80 -2.90 -1.12
N GLY A 369 19.84 -3.39 -0.34
CA GLY A 369 18.54 -3.86 -0.84
C GLY A 369 17.72 -2.79 -1.57
N LEU A 370 17.86 -1.51 -1.21
CA LEU A 370 17.15 -0.39 -1.84
C LEU A 370 17.69 -0.04 -3.24
N HIS A 371 18.86 -0.55 -3.60
CA HIS A 371 19.48 -0.23 -4.89
C HIS A 371 19.08 -1.17 -6.01
N ARG A 372 18.48 -2.33 -5.71
CA ARG A 372 17.90 -3.20 -6.74
C ARG A 372 16.58 -2.59 -7.24
N ARG A 373 16.33 -2.63 -8.55
CA ARG A 373 14.99 -2.30 -9.06
C ARG A 373 14.00 -3.36 -8.59
N ILE A 374 12.86 -2.92 -8.05
CA ILE A 374 11.79 -3.80 -7.58
C ILE A 374 10.67 -3.74 -8.62
N ASP A 375 10.51 -4.83 -9.36
CA ASP A 375 9.41 -5.00 -10.31
C ASP A 375 8.19 -5.54 -9.54
N VAL A 376 7.04 -4.88 -9.71
CA VAL A 376 5.81 -5.12 -8.93
C VAL A 376 4.70 -5.72 -9.79
N GLY A 377 3.74 -6.40 -9.16
CA GLY A 377 2.55 -6.94 -9.84
C GLY A 377 1.35 -6.00 -9.81
N TYR A 378 1.31 -5.06 -8.87
CA TYR A 378 0.26 -4.05 -8.70
C TYR A 378 0.76 -2.95 -7.76
N ASN A 379 -0.03 -1.89 -7.57
CA ASN A 379 0.15 -0.92 -6.50
C ASN A 379 -1.20 -0.63 -5.85
N GLY A 380 -1.21 -0.43 -4.53
CA GLY A 380 -2.42 -0.02 -3.82
C GLY A 380 -2.92 1.35 -4.26
N TRP A 381 -4.21 1.59 -4.04
CA TRP A 381 -4.91 2.79 -4.50
C TRP A 381 -4.91 3.96 -3.50
N TRP A 382 -4.13 3.86 -2.41
CA TRP A 382 -3.79 5.02 -1.57
C TRP A 382 -3.16 6.15 -2.39
N MET A 383 -2.37 5.79 -3.42
CA MET A 383 -1.90 6.68 -4.47
C MET A 383 -1.52 5.85 -5.70
N CYS A 384 -2.32 5.92 -6.76
CA CYS A 384 -2.01 5.27 -8.03
C CYS A 384 -2.46 6.11 -9.22
N LEU A 385 -1.51 6.48 -10.08
CA LEU A 385 -1.76 7.13 -11.35
C LEU A 385 -2.02 6.07 -12.42
N ILE A 386 -3.14 6.20 -13.13
CA ILE A 386 -3.59 5.31 -14.19
C ILE A 386 -3.81 6.16 -15.45
N PRO A 387 -3.15 5.86 -16.57
CA PRO A 387 -3.42 6.55 -17.82
C PRO A 387 -4.87 6.34 -18.26
N THR A 388 -5.50 7.41 -18.73
CA THR A 388 -6.91 7.38 -19.14
C THR A 388 -7.14 6.38 -20.29
N ASP A 389 -6.16 6.20 -21.17
CA ASP A 389 -6.20 5.18 -22.23
C ASP A 389 -6.26 3.76 -21.66
N VAL A 390 -5.60 3.49 -20.53
CA VAL A 390 -5.68 2.19 -19.86
C VAL A 390 -7.09 1.95 -19.32
N ILE A 391 -7.72 2.98 -18.73
CA ILE A 391 -9.10 2.89 -18.23
C ILE A 391 -10.07 2.57 -19.38
N ARG A 392 -9.90 3.22 -20.53
CA ARG A 392 -10.72 2.96 -21.73
C ARG A 392 -10.55 1.53 -22.25
N GLU A 393 -9.31 1.02 -22.22
CA GLU A 393 -8.99 -0.31 -22.75
C GLU A 393 -9.44 -1.45 -21.83
N ILE A 394 -9.23 -1.33 -20.51
CA ILE A 394 -9.43 -2.46 -19.58
C ILE A 394 -10.63 -2.29 -18.64
N GLY A 395 -11.32 -1.16 -18.71
CA GLY A 395 -12.48 -0.84 -17.88
C GLY A 395 -12.13 -0.33 -16.48
N LEU A 396 -13.16 -0.22 -15.64
CA LEU A 396 -13.07 0.30 -14.27
C LEU A 396 -12.74 -0.80 -13.27
N SER A 397 -12.74 -0.47 -11.98
CA SER A 397 -12.48 -1.41 -10.89
C SER A 397 -13.30 -2.71 -10.97
N LEU A 398 -12.77 -3.79 -10.39
CA LEU A 398 -13.56 -4.99 -10.10
C LEU A 398 -14.76 -4.60 -9.21
N PRO A 399 -16.01 -5.02 -9.51
CA PRO A 399 -17.21 -4.63 -8.76
C PRO A 399 -17.34 -5.35 -7.42
N VAL A 400 -16.33 -5.17 -6.57
CA VAL A 400 -16.28 -5.62 -5.19
C VAL A 400 -16.47 -4.42 -4.26
N PHE A 401 -16.66 -4.65 -2.95
CA PHE A 401 -16.85 -3.53 -2.01
C PHE A 401 -15.50 -2.97 -1.55
N ILE A 402 -14.57 -3.86 -1.18
CA ILE A 402 -13.21 -3.56 -0.72
C ILE A 402 -12.31 -4.76 -1.02
N LYS A 403 -10.98 -4.52 -1.03
CA LYS A 403 -9.90 -5.50 -1.14
C LYS A 403 -9.82 -6.15 -2.52
N TRP A 404 -8.60 -6.45 -2.97
CA TRP A 404 -8.28 -7.14 -4.23
C TRP A 404 -8.63 -6.38 -5.51
N ASP A 405 -9.34 -5.26 -5.42
CA ASP A 405 -9.63 -4.38 -6.55
C ASP A 405 -8.36 -3.81 -7.18
N ASP A 406 -7.47 -3.28 -6.37
CA ASP A 406 -6.14 -2.81 -6.76
C ASP A 406 -5.24 -3.94 -7.31
N VAL A 407 -5.19 -5.07 -6.60
CA VAL A 407 -4.43 -6.26 -6.98
C VAL A 407 -4.90 -6.81 -8.33
N GLU A 408 -6.21 -6.96 -8.49
CA GLU A 408 -6.83 -7.48 -9.69
C GLU A 408 -6.61 -6.53 -10.87
N TYR A 409 -6.76 -5.22 -10.66
CA TYR A 409 -6.54 -4.22 -11.71
C TYR A 409 -5.09 -4.24 -12.20
N GLY A 410 -4.10 -4.37 -11.29
CA GLY A 410 -2.68 -4.51 -11.66
C GLY A 410 -2.41 -5.77 -12.49
N VAL A 411 -2.96 -6.91 -12.07
CA VAL A 411 -2.87 -8.17 -12.85
C VAL A 411 -3.56 -8.03 -14.21
N ARG A 412 -4.73 -7.39 -14.26
CA ARG A 412 -5.47 -7.14 -15.50
C ARG A 412 -4.69 -6.28 -16.47
N ALA A 413 -4.11 -5.18 -15.98
CA ALA A 413 -3.28 -4.28 -16.75
C ALA A 413 -2.06 -5.02 -17.34
N ASP A 414 -1.36 -5.82 -16.54
CA ASP A 414 -0.20 -6.60 -16.99
C ASP A 414 -0.57 -7.58 -18.12
N ARG A 415 -1.74 -8.22 -18.03
CA ARG A 415 -2.24 -9.13 -19.07
C ARG A 415 -2.55 -8.44 -20.40
N GLN A 416 -2.80 -7.13 -20.39
CA GLN A 416 -2.98 -6.30 -21.58
C GLN A 416 -1.69 -5.58 -21.99
N GLY A 417 -0.56 -5.87 -21.33
CA GLY A 417 0.74 -5.28 -21.64
C GLY A 417 0.96 -3.89 -21.07
N PHE A 418 0.11 -3.44 -20.14
CA PHE A 418 0.31 -2.22 -19.35
C PHE A 418 0.96 -2.57 -18.03
N SER A 419 2.14 -2.02 -17.79
CA SER A 419 2.88 -2.36 -16.59
C SER A 419 2.52 -1.46 -15.42
N THR A 420 2.78 -1.97 -14.21
CA THR A 420 2.68 -1.19 -12.98
C THR A 420 4.07 -0.93 -12.41
N VAL A 421 4.30 0.30 -11.96
CA VAL A 421 5.56 0.72 -11.35
C VAL A 421 5.26 1.40 -10.03
N THR A 422 5.72 0.83 -8.91
CA THR A 422 5.80 1.56 -7.64
C THR A 422 7.06 2.42 -7.68
N LEU A 423 6.93 3.72 -7.95
CA LEU A 423 8.07 4.60 -8.24
C LEU A 423 8.71 5.10 -6.92
N PRO A 424 10.01 4.83 -6.67
CA PRO A 424 10.68 5.39 -5.50
C PRO A 424 10.77 6.93 -5.59
N GLY A 425 10.60 7.61 -4.46
CA GLY A 425 10.44 9.07 -4.41
C GLY A 425 9.04 9.59 -4.72
N VAL A 426 8.09 8.67 -4.99
CA VAL A 426 6.64 8.92 -4.96
C VAL A 426 6.04 8.14 -3.78
N GLY A 427 5.31 8.83 -2.92
CA GLY A 427 4.63 8.20 -1.80
C GLY A 427 3.74 9.16 -1.02
N VAL A 428 2.91 8.58 -0.15
CA VAL A 428 1.98 9.27 0.74
C VAL A 428 2.09 8.67 2.13
N TRP A 429 1.79 9.44 3.17
CA TRP A 429 1.62 8.87 4.50
C TRP A 429 0.19 8.40 4.67
N HIS A 430 0.01 7.16 5.15
CA HIS A 430 -1.29 6.53 5.34
C HIS A 430 -1.32 5.82 6.70
N MET A 431 -2.53 5.67 7.25
CA MET A 431 -2.78 4.84 8.43
C MET A 431 -2.23 3.41 8.26
N PRO A 432 -1.45 2.88 9.20
CA PRO A 432 -0.91 1.52 9.07
C PRO A 432 -2.01 0.45 9.22
N PHE A 433 -1.91 -0.62 8.43
CA PHE A 433 -2.85 -1.75 8.47
C PHE A 433 -2.60 -2.76 9.62
N VAL A 434 -1.54 -2.56 10.42
CA VAL A 434 -0.98 -3.57 11.33
C VAL A 434 -1.85 -3.84 12.57
N GLU A 435 -2.68 -2.88 12.98
CA GLU A 435 -3.43 -2.96 14.25
C GLU A 435 -4.75 -3.75 14.15
N LYS A 436 -5.27 -4.03 12.94
CA LYS A 436 -6.58 -4.68 12.73
C LYS A 436 -6.44 -6.02 12.02
N ASP A 437 -6.86 -7.12 12.67
CA ASP A 437 -7.03 -8.42 11.99
C ASP A 437 -8.34 -8.46 11.18
N ASP A 438 -8.28 -7.87 9.99
CA ASP A 438 -9.39 -7.80 9.03
C ASP A 438 -9.78 -9.16 8.41
N ARG A 439 -9.08 -10.25 8.77
CA ARG A 439 -9.43 -11.61 8.35
C ARG A 439 -10.39 -12.31 9.31
N LEU A 440 -10.67 -11.70 10.47
CA LEU A 440 -11.60 -12.21 11.48
C LEU A 440 -12.90 -11.40 11.58
N ASP A 441 -12.96 -10.21 11.00
CA ASP A 441 -14.14 -9.35 11.03
C ASP A 441 -15.04 -9.57 9.80
N TRP A 442 -15.97 -8.63 9.55
CA TRP A 442 -16.88 -8.69 8.39
C TRP A 442 -16.15 -8.69 7.04
N GLN A 443 -14.89 -8.23 6.99
CA GLN A 443 -14.07 -8.18 5.78
C GLN A 443 -13.56 -9.56 5.36
N ALA A 444 -13.60 -10.56 6.25
CA ALA A 444 -13.29 -11.95 5.94
C ALA A 444 -14.09 -12.50 4.74
N TYR A 445 -15.33 -12.04 4.55
CA TYR A 445 -16.15 -12.34 3.37
C TYR A 445 -15.46 -11.85 2.08
N PHE A 446 -15.00 -10.59 2.05
CA PHE A 446 -14.42 -9.96 0.86
C PHE A 446 -13.04 -10.54 0.54
N HIS A 447 -12.18 -10.74 1.55
CA HIS A 447 -10.89 -11.43 1.40
C HIS A 447 -11.05 -12.81 0.76
N GLN A 448 -12.07 -13.56 1.18
CA GLN A 448 -12.36 -14.88 0.64
C GLN A 448 -12.91 -14.80 -0.78
N ARG A 449 -14.00 -14.06 -0.99
CA ARG A 449 -14.66 -14.00 -2.30
C ARG A 449 -13.71 -13.47 -3.37
N ASN A 450 -13.08 -12.33 -3.13
CA ASN A 450 -12.38 -11.59 -4.17
C ASN A 450 -11.09 -12.31 -4.59
N ARG A 451 -10.37 -12.97 -3.66
CA ARG A 451 -9.22 -13.84 -3.98
C ARG A 451 -9.62 -14.97 -4.94
N TRP A 452 -10.77 -15.61 -4.69
CA TRP A 452 -11.28 -16.67 -5.57
C TRP A 452 -11.72 -16.12 -6.93
N VAL A 453 -12.39 -14.96 -6.99
CA VAL A 453 -12.73 -14.31 -8.28
C VAL A 453 -11.47 -14.05 -9.10
N ALA A 454 -10.47 -13.37 -8.52
CA ALA A 454 -9.23 -13.07 -9.22
C ALA A 454 -8.49 -14.36 -9.63
N ALA A 455 -8.48 -15.40 -8.79
CA ALA A 455 -7.87 -16.68 -9.15
C ALA A 455 -8.60 -17.41 -10.28
N MET A 456 -9.93 -17.38 -10.31
CA MET A 456 -10.73 -17.97 -11.37
C MET A 456 -10.53 -17.26 -12.72
N VAL A 457 -10.25 -15.96 -12.70
CA VAL A 457 -9.98 -15.18 -13.93
C VAL A 457 -8.52 -15.34 -14.39
N TYR A 458 -7.54 -15.35 -13.49
CA TYR A 458 -6.13 -15.17 -13.88
C TYR A 458 -5.17 -16.30 -13.53
N SER A 459 -5.56 -17.26 -12.67
CA SER A 459 -4.62 -18.31 -12.26
C SER A 459 -4.19 -19.17 -13.45
N ARG A 460 -2.89 -19.41 -13.55
CA ARG A 460 -2.28 -20.27 -14.58
C ARG A 460 -2.20 -21.73 -14.14
N TYR A 461 -2.50 -22.01 -12.87
CA TYR A 461 -2.45 -23.35 -12.30
C TYR A 461 -3.81 -24.02 -12.40
N LYS A 462 -3.81 -25.32 -12.71
CA LYS A 462 -5.03 -26.13 -12.70
C LYS A 462 -5.74 -26.00 -11.36
N HIS A 463 -7.04 -25.71 -11.42
CA HIS A 463 -7.91 -25.50 -10.26
C HIS A 463 -7.38 -24.47 -9.25
N GLY A 464 -6.65 -23.44 -9.69
CA GLY A 464 -6.17 -22.36 -8.83
C GLY A 464 -4.95 -22.73 -7.97
N GLY A 465 -4.25 -23.83 -8.24
CA GLY A 465 -3.05 -24.23 -7.51
C GLY A 465 -3.33 -24.64 -6.06
N SER A 466 -2.61 -24.09 -5.08
CA SER A 466 -2.86 -24.40 -3.65
C SER A 466 -3.99 -23.61 -3.03
N LEU A 467 -4.59 -22.64 -3.75
CA LEU A 467 -5.64 -21.77 -3.21
C LEU A 467 -6.81 -22.53 -2.59
N PRO A 468 -7.44 -23.54 -3.23
CA PRO A 468 -8.57 -24.24 -2.63
C PRO A 468 -8.21 -24.96 -1.34
N ALA A 469 -7.04 -25.60 -1.31
CA ALA A 469 -6.54 -26.32 -0.15
C ALA A 469 -6.21 -25.38 1.00
N GLU A 470 -5.56 -24.24 0.72
CA GLU A 470 -5.28 -23.21 1.72
C GLU A 470 -6.54 -22.53 2.24
N SER A 471 -7.50 -22.25 1.35
CA SER A 471 -8.81 -21.71 1.71
C SER A 471 -9.52 -22.63 2.71
N PHE A 472 -9.57 -23.92 2.42
CA PHE A 472 -10.16 -24.91 3.31
C PHE A 472 -9.39 -25.04 4.63
N ALA A 473 -8.05 -25.06 4.56
CA ALA A 473 -7.21 -25.11 5.76
C ALA A 473 -7.42 -23.89 6.68
N THR A 474 -7.65 -22.70 6.11
CA THR A 474 -8.02 -21.50 6.86
C THR A 474 -9.37 -21.64 7.55
N ASP A 475 -10.39 -22.20 6.89
CA ASP A 475 -11.68 -22.51 7.54
C ASP A 475 -11.50 -23.45 8.73
N VAL A 476 -10.73 -24.53 8.55
CA VAL A 476 -10.43 -25.49 9.63
C VAL A 476 -9.71 -24.79 10.78
N LYS A 477 -8.71 -23.95 10.50
CA LYS A 477 -8.01 -23.17 11.53
C LYS A 477 -8.97 -22.29 12.33
N HIS A 478 -9.86 -21.56 11.67
CA HIS A 478 -10.86 -20.71 12.34
C HIS A 478 -11.86 -21.54 13.15
N LEU A 479 -12.32 -22.67 12.62
CA LEU A 479 -13.21 -23.60 13.33
C LEU A 479 -12.56 -24.14 14.62
N LEU A 480 -11.29 -24.56 14.56
CA LEU A 480 -10.53 -25.02 15.72
C LEU A 480 -10.32 -23.88 16.73
N ALA A 481 -10.19 -22.64 16.25
CA ALA A 481 -10.10 -21.43 17.05
C ALA A 481 -11.46 -20.89 17.53
N GLN A 482 -12.57 -21.61 17.33
CA GLN A 482 -13.93 -21.17 17.73
C GLN A 482 -14.38 -19.83 17.10
N GLN A 483 -13.76 -19.46 15.97
CA GLN A 483 -14.06 -18.25 15.20
C GLN A 483 -15.18 -18.53 14.18
N TYR A 484 -16.36 -18.90 14.68
CA TYR A 484 -17.46 -19.37 13.85
C TYR A 484 -18.06 -18.27 12.96
N SER A 485 -18.03 -17.02 13.40
CA SER A 485 -18.50 -15.89 12.58
C SER A 485 -17.66 -15.72 11.30
N ALA A 486 -16.33 -15.82 11.40
CA ALA A 486 -15.42 -15.74 10.27
C ALA A 486 -15.67 -16.87 9.26
N VAL A 487 -15.89 -18.10 9.73
CA VAL A 487 -16.20 -19.25 8.86
C VAL A 487 -17.56 -19.09 8.19
N ALA A 488 -18.57 -18.58 8.90
CA ALA A 488 -19.89 -18.31 8.33
C ALA A 488 -19.84 -17.25 7.21
N LEU A 489 -19.04 -16.20 7.39
CA LEU A 489 -18.77 -15.17 6.38
C LEU A 489 -18.05 -15.75 5.16
N ARG A 490 -17.03 -16.59 5.39
CA ARG A 490 -16.29 -17.27 4.33
C ARG A 490 -17.18 -18.24 3.55
N ILE A 491 -18.09 -18.95 4.23
CA ILE A 491 -19.11 -19.80 3.59
C ILE A 491 -20.06 -18.97 2.71
N LEU A 492 -20.54 -17.82 3.21
CA LEU A 492 -21.38 -16.91 2.41
C LEU A 492 -20.64 -16.44 1.14
N ALA A 493 -19.34 -16.15 1.25
CA ALA A 493 -18.50 -15.82 0.09
C ALA A 493 -18.47 -16.95 -0.92
N LEU A 494 -18.23 -18.19 -0.48
CA LEU A 494 -18.23 -19.36 -1.37
C LEU A 494 -19.59 -19.62 -2.03
N GLN A 495 -20.69 -19.40 -1.32
CA GLN A 495 -22.04 -19.51 -1.86
C GLN A 495 -22.32 -18.48 -2.95
N ASP A 496 -21.85 -17.25 -2.79
CA ASP A 496 -22.01 -16.21 -3.80
C ASP A 496 -21.17 -16.51 -5.05
N LEU A 497 -19.95 -17.05 -4.92
CA LEU A 497 -19.14 -17.48 -6.07
C LEU A 497 -19.85 -18.52 -6.95
N LEU A 498 -20.58 -19.45 -6.34
CA LEU A 498 -21.33 -20.49 -7.07
C LEU A 498 -22.52 -19.94 -7.89
N LYS A 499 -22.93 -18.68 -7.66
CA LYS A 499 -24.02 -18.02 -8.41
C LYS A 499 -23.54 -17.40 -9.73
N GLY A 500 -22.23 -17.29 -9.96
CA GLY A 500 -21.67 -16.60 -11.12
C GLY A 500 -21.45 -15.09 -10.89
N PRO A 501 -20.78 -14.38 -11.81
CA PRO A 501 -20.30 -13.01 -11.62
C PRO A 501 -21.38 -11.93 -11.42
N GLN A 502 -22.63 -12.18 -11.83
CA GLN A 502 -23.75 -11.24 -11.72
C GLN A 502 -23.94 -10.74 -10.29
N HIS A 503 -23.70 -11.60 -9.29
CA HIS A 503 -23.88 -11.25 -7.89
C HIS A 503 -22.99 -10.08 -7.43
N LEU A 504 -21.89 -9.79 -8.14
CA LEU A 504 -20.94 -8.74 -7.75
C LEU A 504 -21.62 -7.38 -7.71
N HIS A 505 -22.19 -6.96 -8.84
CA HIS A 505 -22.96 -5.71 -8.94
C HIS A 505 -24.29 -5.76 -8.19
N GLU A 506 -24.97 -6.91 -8.15
CA GLU A 506 -26.24 -7.02 -7.43
C GLU A 506 -26.09 -6.78 -5.92
N THR A 507 -24.97 -7.25 -5.34
CA THR A 507 -24.82 -7.29 -3.88
C THR A 507 -23.95 -6.17 -3.32
N ILE A 508 -23.20 -5.44 -4.15
CA ILE A 508 -22.21 -4.45 -3.71
C ILE A 508 -22.76 -3.42 -2.71
N GLY A 509 -23.95 -2.87 -2.96
CA GLY A 509 -24.55 -1.82 -2.12
C GLY A 509 -25.03 -2.27 -0.74
N HIS A 510 -25.23 -3.58 -0.50
CA HIS A 510 -25.80 -4.08 0.76
C HIS A 510 -24.98 -5.19 1.44
N ARG A 511 -24.06 -5.86 0.74
CA ARG A 511 -23.37 -7.05 1.26
C ARG A 511 -22.51 -6.77 2.49
N ALA A 512 -21.92 -5.58 2.60
CA ALA A 512 -21.19 -5.19 3.80
C ALA A 512 -22.10 -5.13 5.05
N ALA A 513 -23.33 -4.61 4.89
CA ALA A 513 -24.31 -4.60 5.97
C ALA A 513 -24.78 -6.02 6.32
N ASP A 514 -25.00 -6.87 5.33
CA ASP A 514 -25.37 -8.28 5.54
C ASP A 514 -24.27 -9.08 6.25
N ALA A 515 -23.00 -8.87 5.88
CA ALA A 515 -21.85 -9.49 6.52
C ALA A 515 -21.77 -9.10 8.00
N ARG A 516 -21.94 -7.81 8.32
CA ARG A 516 -22.00 -7.33 9.71
C ARG A 516 -23.17 -7.96 10.47
N LYS A 517 -24.36 -8.02 9.88
CA LYS A 517 -25.55 -8.67 10.48
C LYS A 517 -25.34 -10.17 10.72
N LEU A 518 -24.73 -10.88 9.78
CA LEU A 518 -24.40 -12.31 9.92
C LEU A 518 -23.41 -12.53 11.06
N ARG A 519 -22.37 -11.70 11.16
CA ARG A 519 -21.36 -11.76 12.22
C ARG A 519 -21.99 -11.64 13.61
N GLN A 520 -22.96 -10.74 13.80
CA GLN A 520 -23.63 -10.53 15.09
C GLN A 520 -24.44 -11.73 15.60
N LYS A 521 -24.73 -12.73 14.74
CA LYS A 521 -25.43 -13.96 15.16
C LYS A 521 -24.56 -14.93 15.97
N TYR A 522 -23.26 -14.67 16.06
CA TYR A 522 -22.28 -15.53 16.71
C TYR A 522 -21.59 -14.79 17.86
N SER A 523 -21.29 -15.49 18.96
CA SER A 523 -20.71 -14.85 20.15
C SER A 523 -19.29 -14.31 19.91
N ASP A 524 -18.51 -14.95 19.05
CA ASP A 524 -17.18 -14.47 18.62
C ASP A 524 -17.27 -13.22 17.73
N GLY A 525 -18.46 -12.95 17.17
CA GLY A 525 -18.75 -11.78 16.35
C GLY A 525 -19.36 -10.59 17.12
N GLN A 526 -19.68 -10.75 18.41
CA GLN A 526 -20.24 -9.72 19.27
C GLN A 526 -19.11 -9.07 20.09
N LEU A 527 -18.87 -7.77 19.87
CA LEU A 527 -17.82 -7.02 20.57
C LEU A 527 -18.39 -6.39 21.84
N ILE A 528 -17.83 -6.76 22.99
CA ILE A 528 -18.07 -6.11 24.28
C ILE A 528 -17.05 -4.99 24.42
N LYS A 529 -17.51 -3.74 24.44
CA LYS A 529 -16.64 -2.55 24.43
C LYS A 529 -16.15 -2.16 25.82
N HIS A 530 -17.03 -2.21 26.81
CA HIS A 530 -16.70 -1.76 28.16
C HIS A 530 -16.20 -2.92 29.01
N VAL A 531 -15.04 -2.71 29.64
CA VAL A 531 -14.41 -3.71 30.53
C VAL A 531 -15.31 -4.07 31.71
N SER A 532 -16.15 -3.14 32.18
CA SER A 532 -17.15 -3.39 33.23
C SER A 532 -18.17 -4.46 32.85
N ASP A 533 -18.41 -4.63 31.55
CA ASP A 533 -19.40 -5.55 31.00
C ASP A 533 -18.77 -6.89 30.65
N TYR A 534 -17.45 -7.05 30.89
CA TYR A 534 -16.76 -8.29 30.62
C TYR A 534 -17.29 -9.36 31.59
N PRO A 535 -17.72 -10.52 31.08
CA PRO A 535 -18.15 -11.61 31.94
C PRO A 535 -16.97 -12.06 32.82
N GLU A 536 -17.24 -12.28 34.10
CA GLU A 536 -16.25 -12.82 35.02
C GLU A 536 -15.69 -14.14 34.47
N VAL A 537 -14.36 -14.30 34.54
CA VAL A 537 -13.67 -15.50 34.09
C VAL A 537 -13.59 -16.48 35.26
N SER A 538 -14.11 -17.69 35.05
CA SER A 538 -14.12 -18.73 36.08
C SER A 538 -13.68 -20.07 35.50
N GLN A 539 -12.73 -20.73 36.15
CA GLN A 539 -12.30 -22.08 35.80
C GLN A 539 -12.90 -23.10 36.76
N ASP A 540 -13.83 -23.91 36.26
CA ASP A 540 -14.36 -25.06 37.01
C ASP A 540 -13.29 -26.15 37.27
N ARG A 541 -12.19 -26.14 36.53
CA ARG A 541 -11.09 -27.10 36.65
C ARG A 541 -9.73 -26.41 36.59
N PRO A 542 -8.78 -26.76 37.49
CA PRO A 542 -7.43 -26.26 37.40
C PRO A 542 -6.74 -26.74 36.12
N ALA A 543 -5.86 -25.91 35.56
CA ALA A 543 -5.04 -26.27 34.40
C ALA A 543 -4.30 -27.59 34.63
N ARG A 544 -4.22 -28.44 33.59
CA ARG A 544 -3.61 -29.78 33.70
C ARG A 544 -2.13 -29.63 34.09
N ARG A 545 -1.79 -29.99 35.34
CA ARG A 545 -0.46 -29.77 35.95
C ARG A 545 -0.03 -28.30 36.02
N GLY A 546 -0.96 -27.36 36.11
CA GLY A 546 -0.67 -25.92 36.20
C GLY A 546 -0.08 -25.31 34.93
N ARG A 547 -0.09 -26.02 33.79
CA ARG A 547 0.46 -25.53 32.52
C ARG A 547 -0.67 -25.09 31.60
N THR A 548 -0.58 -23.87 31.08
CA THR A 548 -1.36 -23.42 29.94
C THR A 548 -0.91 -24.16 28.67
N ALA A 549 -1.75 -24.20 27.64
CA ALA A 549 -1.36 -24.76 26.35
C ALA A 549 -0.21 -23.91 25.77
N GLY A 550 0.99 -24.47 25.77
CA GLY A 550 2.18 -23.85 25.19
C GLY A 550 2.17 -23.95 23.66
N ASP A 551 3.14 -23.28 23.04
CA ASP A 551 3.31 -23.36 21.59
C ASP A 551 3.87 -24.74 21.18
N PRO A 552 3.39 -25.31 20.06
CA PRO A 552 3.83 -26.63 19.61
C PRO A 552 5.31 -26.59 19.23
N LYS A 553 6.11 -27.50 19.79
CA LYS A 553 7.56 -27.52 19.59
C LYS A 553 7.98 -28.04 18.23
N ASN A 554 7.13 -28.83 17.58
CA ASN A 554 7.39 -29.42 16.28
C ASN A 554 6.08 -29.76 15.54
N ARG A 555 6.21 -30.16 14.27
CA ARG A 555 5.07 -30.49 13.40
C ARG A 555 4.23 -31.67 13.91
N MET A 556 4.83 -32.65 14.59
CA MET A 556 4.11 -33.81 15.11
C MET A 556 3.19 -33.42 16.27
N GLU A 557 3.69 -32.60 17.19
CA GLU A 557 2.90 -32.03 18.28
C GLU A 557 1.79 -31.14 17.73
N TRP A 558 2.08 -30.29 16.74
CA TRP A 558 1.08 -29.46 16.06
C TRP A 558 -0.06 -30.30 15.46
N LEU A 559 0.25 -31.40 14.76
CA LEU A 559 -0.74 -32.31 14.18
C LEU A 559 -1.55 -33.04 15.26
N SER A 560 -0.90 -33.50 16.33
CA SER A 560 -1.56 -34.13 17.47
C SER A 560 -2.54 -33.19 18.18
N MET A 561 -2.15 -31.93 18.38
CA MET A 561 -3.02 -30.89 18.90
C MET A 561 -4.20 -30.63 17.96
N ALA A 562 -3.97 -30.59 16.65
CA ALA A 562 -5.03 -30.36 15.67
C ALA A 562 -6.05 -31.50 15.66
N GLY A 563 -5.58 -32.75 15.67
CA GLY A 563 -6.43 -33.95 15.75
C GLY A 563 -7.23 -34.00 17.06
N SER A 564 -6.59 -33.68 18.19
CA SER A 564 -7.25 -33.63 19.49
C SER A 564 -8.31 -32.54 19.56
N ALA A 565 -8.00 -31.34 19.05
CA ALA A 565 -8.93 -30.23 18.97
C ALA A 565 -10.11 -30.54 18.04
N MET A 566 -9.85 -31.19 16.90
CA MET A 566 -10.90 -31.66 15.99
C MET A 566 -11.86 -32.63 16.68
N LEU A 567 -11.33 -33.66 17.36
CA LEU A 567 -12.14 -34.62 18.10
C LEU A 567 -12.96 -33.94 19.21
N LYS A 568 -12.33 -33.04 19.98
CA LYS A 568 -13.00 -32.27 21.05
C LYS A 568 -14.15 -31.43 20.52
N ASN A 569 -13.98 -30.79 19.36
CA ASN A 569 -15.04 -29.98 18.73
C ASN A 569 -16.14 -30.83 18.09
N LEU A 570 -15.84 -32.07 17.68
CA LEU A 570 -16.83 -33.00 17.13
C LEU A 570 -17.69 -33.70 18.18
N VAL A 571 -17.25 -33.80 19.44
CA VAL A 571 -17.97 -34.50 20.51
C VAL A 571 -18.79 -33.52 21.35
N LYS A 572 -20.03 -33.90 21.69
CA LYS A 572 -20.90 -33.10 22.58
C LYS A 572 -20.28 -33.10 23.98
N GLY A 573 -19.79 -31.94 24.43
CA GLY A 573 -19.25 -31.78 25.78
C GLY A 573 -20.33 -31.35 26.77
N LYS A 574 -19.93 -31.09 28.02
CA LYS A 574 -20.80 -30.41 28.99
C LYS A 574 -21.17 -29.00 28.46
N PRO A 575 -22.36 -28.46 28.77
CA PRO A 575 -22.70 -27.09 28.43
C PRO A 575 -21.61 -26.15 28.96
N SER A 576 -21.12 -25.23 28.13
CA SER A 576 -20.28 -24.13 28.61
C SER A 576 -21.03 -23.44 29.74
N THR A 577 -20.35 -23.20 30.86
CA THR A 577 -20.84 -22.36 31.95
C THR A 577 -21.24 -20.97 31.43
N SER A 578 -22.04 -20.24 32.20
CA SER A 578 -22.38 -18.85 31.91
C SER A 578 -21.16 -17.93 31.79
N HIS A 579 -20.01 -18.35 32.32
CA HIS A 579 -18.76 -17.61 32.43
C HIS A 579 -17.67 -18.19 31.52
N PRO A 580 -16.84 -17.36 30.85
CA PRO A 580 -15.67 -17.85 30.12
C PRO A 580 -14.65 -18.56 31.02
N GLU A 581 -14.01 -19.62 30.51
CA GLU A 581 -12.99 -20.36 31.26
C GLU A 581 -11.60 -19.67 31.28
N SER A 582 -11.33 -18.80 30.31
CA SER A 582 -10.04 -18.13 30.20
C SER A 582 -10.16 -16.76 29.57
N ARG A 583 -9.20 -15.88 29.87
CA ARG A 583 -8.97 -14.63 29.16
C ARG A 583 -7.73 -14.78 28.29
N ILE A 584 -7.84 -14.47 27.01
CA ILE A 584 -6.74 -14.60 26.05
C ILE A 584 -6.54 -13.23 25.40
N SER A 585 -5.30 -12.73 25.44
CA SER A 585 -4.92 -11.49 24.77
C SER A 585 -4.96 -11.70 23.25
N ALA A 586 -5.12 -10.62 22.46
CA ALA A 586 -5.08 -10.73 21.01
C ALA A 586 -3.74 -11.32 20.50
N ALA A 587 -2.62 -10.95 21.14
CA ALA A 587 -1.30 -11.46 20.80
C ALA A 587 -1.16 -12.98 21.03
N ASP A 588 -1.86 -13.50 22.04
CA ASP A 588 -1.84 -14.90 22.43
C ASP A 588 -2.96 -15.74 21.79
N ALA A 589 -3.82 -15.15 20.95
CA ALA A 589 -5.01 -15.76 20.35
C ALA A 589 -4.69 -16.78 19.23
N LYS A 590 -3.75 -17.71 19.49
CA LYS A 590 -3.41 -18.81 18.58
C LYS A 590 -4.46 -19.93 18.70
N TRP A 591 -4.78 -20.58 17.58
CA TRP A 591 -5.84 -21.60 17.53
C TRP A 591 -5.63 -22.74 18.54
N TRP A 592 -4.38 -23.14 18.80
CA TRP A 592 -4.07 -24.21 19.76
C TRP A 592 -4.31 -23.80 21.22
N ARG A 593 -4.20 -22.51 21.55
CA ARG A 593 -4.49 -21.99 22.89
C ARG A 593 -6.00 -21.84 23.10
N ILE A 594 -6.71 -21.34 22.10
CA ILE A 594 -8.18 -21.22 22.13
C ILE A 594 -8.84 -22.61 22.18
N ALA A 595 -8.39 -23.56 21.34
CA ALA A 595 -8.94 -24.91 21.29
C ALA A 595 -8.81 -25.68 22.61
N ALA A 596 -7.90 -25.28 23.50
CA ALA A 596 -7.71 -25.90 24.80
C ALA A 596 -8.91 -25.67 25.74
N SER A 597 -9.57 -24.51 25.64
CA SER A 597 -10.76 -24.13 26.43
C SER A 597 -12.07 -24.42 25.69
N ASP A 598 -13.17 -24.56 26.42
CA ASP A 598 -14.53 -24.60 25.85
C ASP A 598 -15.13 -23.20 25.70
N SER A 599 -14.63 -22.23 26.45
CA SER A 599 -14.95 -20.82 26.23
C SER A 599 -13.81 -19.89 26.67
N SER A 600 -13.62 -18.80 25.94
CA SER A 600 -12.58 -17.80 26.23
C SER A 600 -13.08 -16.39 25.93
N LEU A 601 -12.75 -15.44 26.80
CA LEU A 601 -12.85 -14.02 26.51
C LEU A 601 -11.59 -13.58 25.78
N VAL A 602 -11.72 -13.24 24.49
CA VAL A 602 -10.59 -12.91 23.62
C VAL A 602 -10.60 -11.41 23.32
N SER A 603 -9.50 -10.73 23.62
CA SER A 603 -9.36 -9.29 23.30
C SER A 603 -9.30 -9.06 21.79
N ALA A 604 -9.91 -7.97 21.32
CA ALA A 604 -9.76 -7.49 19.95
C ALA A 604 -8.32 -6.99 19.71
N SER A 605 -7.81 -7.12 18.48
CA SER A 605 -6.43 -6.75 18.13
C SER A 605 -6.17 -5.24 18.22
N ASP A 606 -7.22 -4.44 17.98
CA ASP A 606 -7.21 -2.98 18.06
C ASP A 606 -7.42 -2.46 19.50
N GLY A 607 -7.54 -3.36 20.48
CA GLY A 607 -7.75 -3.00 21.88
C GLY A 607 -9.14 -2.45 22.23
N ASN A 608 -10.07 -2.35 21.27
CA ASN A 608 -11.36 -1.68 21.46
C ASN A 608 -12.43 -2.53 22.17
N GLY A 609 -12.07 -3.71 22.65
CA GLY A 609 -13.00 -4.58 23.37
C GLY A 609 -12.54 -6.04 23.45
N ALA A 610 -13.49 -6.90 23.75
CA ALA A 610 -13.32 -8.35 23.75
C ALA A 610 -14.58 -9.08 23.27
N SER A 611 -14.42 -10.29 22.76
CA SER A 611 -15.51 -11.16 22.32
C SER A 611 -15.45 -12.51 23.02
N VAL A 612 -16.60 -13.14 23.24
CA VAL A 612 -16.69 -14.44 23.90
C VAL A 612 -16.67 -15.54 22.84
N TYR A 613 -15.57 -16.27 22.80
CA TYR A 613 -15.41 -17.44 21.96
C TYR A 613 -15.97 -18.62 22.72
N ARG A 614 -16.87 -19.37 22.11
CA ARG A 614 -17.56 -20.49 22.76
C ARG A 614 -17.62 -21.67 21.82
N ARG A 615 -17.13 -22.82 22.30
CA ARG A 615 -17.24 -24.09 21.59
C ARG A 615 -18.70 -24.51 21.50
N ASP A 616 -19.14 -24.73 20.27
CA ASP A 616 -20.46 -25.29 19.96
C ASP A 616 -20.29 -26.42 18.93
N PRO A 617 -20.35 -27.69 19.36
CA PRO A 617 -20.23 -28.84 18.46
C PRO A 617 -21.26 -28.90 17.34
N GLU A 618 -22.48 -28.38 17.55
CA GLU A 618 -23.52 -28.39 16.53
C GLU A 618 -23.20 -27.37 15.44
N THR A 619 -22.85 -26.14 15.84
CA THR A 619 -22.34 -25.12 14.92
C THR A 619 -21.05 -25.56 14.21
N PHE A 620 -20.10 -26.14 14.94
CA PHE A 620 -18.84 -26.65 14.38
C PHE A 620 -19.10 -27.68 13.28
N ARG A 621 -19.89 -28.74 13.57
CA ARG A 621 -20.20 -29.78 12.58
C ARG A 621 -20.91 -29.22 11.36
N ARG A 622 -21.88 -28.33 11.57
CA ARG A 622 -22.63 -27.67 10.48
C ARG A 622 -21.71 -26.86 9.57
N LEU A 623 -20.91 -25.95 10.14
CA LEU A 623 -20.02 -25.08 9.38
C LEU A 623 -18.90 -25.89 8.71
N PHE A 624 -18.33 -26.89 9.39
CA PHE A 624 -17.34 -27.79 8.79
C PHE A 624 -17.92 -28.55 7.59
N ALA A 625 -19.11 -29.15 7.74
CA ALA A 625 -19.76 -29.88 6.64
C ALA A 625 -20.09 -28.97 5.45
N LEU A 626 -20.57 -27.75 5.71
CA LEU A 626 -20.81 -26.75 4.66
C LEU A 626 -19.51 -26.33 3.96
N SER A 627 -18.44 -26.08 4.72
CA SER A 627 -17.12 -25.75 4.15
C SER A 627 -16.60 -26.89 3.26
N VAL A 628 -16.65 -28.14 3.73
CA VAL A 628 -16.27 -29.32 2.91
C VAL A 628 -17.11 -29.41 1.65
N LYS A 629 -18.43 -29.26 1.76
CA LYS A 629 -19.35 -29.32 0.60
C LYS A 629 -18.99 -28.25 -0.43
N LEU A 630 -18.91 -27.00 -0.02
CA LEU A 630 -18.70 -25.86 -0.91
C LEU A 630 -17.32 -25.88 -1.56
N HIS A 631 -16.27 -26.24 -0.84
CA HIS A 631 -14.93 -26.38 -1.44
C HIS A 631 -14.90 -27.52 -2.47
N ARG A 632 -15.54 -28.65 -2.20
CA ARG A 632 -15.64 -29.76 -3.17
C ARG A 632 -16.43 -29.34 -4.41
N GLU A 633 -17.53 -28.62 -4.21
CA GLU A 633 -18.37 -28.13 -5.30
C GLU A 633 -17.63 -27.10 -6.18
N LEU A 634 -16.95 -26.12 -5.57
CA LEU A 634 -16.14 -25.13 -6.28
C LEU A 634 -14.97 -25.74 -7.03
N VAL A 635 -14.26 -26.71 -6.44
CA VAL A 635 -13.17 -27.41 -7.14
C VAL A 635 -13.74 -28.28 -8.27
N GLY A 636 -14.87 -28.95 -8.06
CA GLY A 636 -15.52 -29.78 -9.07
C GLY A 636 -16.09 -28.98 -10.24
N ARG A 637 -16.54 -27.74 -10.01
CA ARG A 637 -17.04 -26.79 -11.02
C ARG A 637 -16.02 -25.72 -11.40
N TRP A 638 -14.73 -25.92 -11.07
CA TRP A 638 -13.72 -24.88 -11.27
C TRP A 638 -13.64 -24.43 -12.73
N ASP A 639 -13.56 -25.38 -13.67
CA ASP A 639 -13.38 -25.06 -15.09
C ASP A 639 -14.59 -24.29 -15.65
N GLU A 640 -15.81 -24.71 -15.28
CA GLU A 640 -17.07 -24.03 -15.64
C GLU A 640 -17.12 -22.59 -15.11
N LEU A 641 -16.85 -22.42 -13.81
CA LEU A 641 -16.88 -21.10 -13.17
C LEU A 641 -15.76 -20.21 -13.67
N SER A 642 -14.54 -20.73 -13.80
CA SER A 642 -13.39 -20.01 -14.34
C SER A 642 -13.67 -19.49 -15.74
N GLU A 643 -14.22 -20.33 -16.63
CA GLU A 643 -14.64 -19.91 -17.96
C GLU A 643 -15.74 -18.84 -17.92
N GLN A 644 -16.75 -19.02 -17.06
CA GLN A 644 -17.83 -18.05 -16.92
C GLN A 644 -17.32 -16.69 -16.45
N TYR A 645 -16.55 -16.66 -15.35
CA TYR A 645 -15.98 -15.44 -14.80
C TYR A 645 -15.04 -14.76 -15.80
N ALA A 646 -14.17 -15.52 -16.49
CA ALA A 646 -13.25 -14.96 -17.47
C ALA A 646 -13.98 -14.39 -18.71
N ARG A 647 -15.01 -15.09 -19.21
CA ARG A 647 -15.78 -14.65 -20.38
C ARG A 647 -16.57 -13.37 -20.12
N GLU A 648 -17.13 -13.24 -18.91
CA GLU A 648 -17.97 -12.09 -18.53
C GLU A 648 -17.17 -10.93 -17.92
N HIS A 649 -15.87 -11.11 -17.70
CA HIS A 649 -15.01 -10.18 -16.98
C HIS A 649 -14.97 -8.77 -17.56
N HIS A 650 -14.82 -8.66 -18.88
CA HIS A 650 -14.88 -7.35 -19.55
C HIS A 650 -16.26 -6.69 -19.39
N ALA A 651 -17.35 -7.48 -19.39
CA ALA A 651 -18.70 -6.94 -19.26
C ALA A 651 -18.95 -6.37 -17.86
N PHE A 652 -18.64 -7.12 -16.79
CA PHE A 652 -18.89 -6.64 -15.42
C PHE A 652 -17.87 -5.62 -14.91
N THR A 653 -16.76 -5.40 -15.61
CA THR A 653 -15.83 -4.29 -15.30
C THR A 653 -15.97 -3.09 -16.24
N SER A 654 -16.89 -3.16 -17.21
CA SER A 654 -17.13 -2.08 -18.16
C SER A 654 -17.68 -0.82 -17.51
N VAL A 655 -17.46 0.32 -18.17
CA VAL A 655 -18.05 1.62 -17.81
C VAL A 655 -19.58 1.51 -17.70
N GLN A 656 -20.23 0.87 -18.67
CA GLN A 656 -21.69 0.72 -18.72
C GLN A 656 -22.23 -0.05 -17.50
N ALA A 657 -21.62 -1.19 -17.14
CA ALA A 657 -22.10 -1.97 -15.99
C ALA A 657 -21.97 -1.19 -14.67
N TRP A 658 -20.94 -0.35 -14.55
CA TRP A 658 -20.76 0.53 -13.40
C TRP A 658 -21.74 1.71 -13.40
N GLU A 659 -22.05 2.31 -14.56
CA GLU A 659 -23.09 3.35 -14.68
C GLU A 659 -24.43 2.86 -14.08
N GLU A 660 -24.89 1.68 -14.49
CA GLU A 660 -26.11 1.07 -13.96
C GLU A 660 -26.04 0.84 -12.44
N THR A 661 -24.85 0.53 -11.90
CA THR A 661 -24.64 0.36 -10.46
C THR A 661 -24.63 1.70 -9.72
N PHE A 662 -24.04 2.75 -10.30
CA PHE A 662 -24.09 4.09 -9.73
C PHE A 662 -25.52 4.63 -9.70
N GLU A 663 -26.28 4.47 -10.78
CA GLU A 663 -27.69 4.90 -10.85
C GLU A 663 -28.56 4.18 -9.82
N ARG A 664 -28.44 2.86 -9.71
CA ARG A 664 -29.18 2.06 -8.72
C ARG A 664 -28.88 2.44 -7.27
N ASN A 665 -27.71 3.01 -7.02
CA ASN A 665 -27.25 3.41 -5.68
C ASN A 665 -27.07 4.92 -5.55
N ALA A 666 -27.72 5.72 -6.41
CA ALA A 666 -27.68 7.17 -6.32
C ALA A 666 -28.36 7.64 -5.02
N VAL A 667 -27.78 8.64 -4.36
CA VAL A 667 -28.42 9.29 -3.22
C VAL A 667 -29.41 10.31 -3.76
N THR A 668 -30.68 10.20 -3.37
CA THR A 668 -31.66 11.26 -3.62
C THR A 668 -31.38 12.41 -2.68
N ASP A 669 -30.66 13.42 -3.15
CA ASP A 669 -30.44 14.64 -2.40
C ASP A 669 -31.66 15.58 -2.57
N PRO A 670 -32.39 15.98 -1.51
CA PRO A 670 -33.52 16.89 -1.63
C PRO A 670 -33.16 18.28 -2.21
N GLY A 671 -31.87 18.61 -2.34
CA GLY A 671 -31.38 19.93 -2.76
C GLY A 671 -30.75 20.03 -4.15
N HIS A 672 -30.48 18.92 -4.85
CA HIS A 672 -29.73 18.95 -6.12
C HIS A 672 -30.66 18.77 -7.33
N LYS A 673 -31.29 19.86 -7.77
CA LYS A 673 -31.80 19.95 -9.14
C LYS A 673 -30.59 19.99 -10.07
N GLN A 674 -30.43 18.95 -10.89
CA GLN A 674 -29.52 18.96 -12.05
C GLN A 674 -29.68 20.29 -12.80
N LYS A 675 -28.57 20.99 -12.98
CA LYS A 675 -28.42 22.05 -13.98
C LYS A 675 -27.50 21.56 -15.08
#